data_AF-A0A1I4K6V8-F1
#
_entry.id   AF-A0A1I4K6V8-F1
#
_cell.length_a   1.000
_cell.length_b   1.000
_cell.length_c   1.000
_cell.angle_alpha   90.00
_cell.angle_beta   90.00
_cell.angle_gamma   90.00
#
_symmetry.space_group_name_H-M   'P 1'
#
loop_
_entity.id
_entity.type
_entity.pdbx_description
1 polymer ?
#
loop_
_entity_poly.entity_id
_entity_poly.type
_entity_poly.pdbx_seq_one_letter_code
_entity_poly.pdbx_strand_id
1 'polypeptide(L)'
;MSYCSSLYSHHNKILEKHLLKVANNSKNIFNELCIKNKNLYTNLSFFIGISHDFAKSTTYFQEKLFKGIRTENANHGFLSAVFGYYVVKNYLTINNLDYQYDFPTIAFILILRHHGNLLSVEGLNGIINKLDNYNRIALNQIIDIKNNLNNPKKSLKHFYNDYDILLEDFLENYSDLLDEIEDALEDISFDENIGNYFYIILFYSVLLDSDKMDASETNNITREIIPNDIVDIFKSENFSSSYEGINKIREDAYLEVTNNMLDEDLNNRIFSIDLPTGAGKTLTAFSSVLKLREKINEEYNFNPRIIYSLPFLSIIDQNEKVFSEILEYSDLRGTNILLKHNYFSDMSYKVDSKYDLPMDKSRILIEGWNSEIIVTTFIQFFYSLISNKNRSLRKFHNMINSIIILDEIQSVPYPYWKIINVMLSKLAYEFNSWVILMTATQPLIFSKDEIIPLVQNKNCYYDTFDRYDYSFNLNDLNFEDFKKVIIAEIQNNSKSMMVVLNTVNSSKELYNYIKSYFEESSYDMGIDENGICCIDDDIQLTYMSTNIISKHRLNKINKIKESNKRNIIITTQLVEAGVDISVDIIFRDLAPLDAIIQTAGRCNRNGNGERGIVNIISLINDKGKRFSSFVYDSILIKSTRDVIKDLNLISEREFNLFASDEYYKNLLKYRSSANSEELIEILERLDFKEIQYKFKLIDNDIEKTDVFIEIDEDASELWNRFEENRLILNSFERTNDFLSFKADFYENIVSVNTSKLGTIVPQEQWLGFVSNDDLYRKYDLETGFIYSDNEDAFII
;
A
#
# COMPACT_ATOMS: atom_id res chain seq x y z
N MET A 1 -27.39 -12.16 42.92
CA MET A 1 -27.40 -10.87 42.17
C MET A 1 -25.98 -10.60 41.78
N SER A 2 -25.66 -10.54 40.48
CA SER A 2 -24.32 -10.19 40.00
C SER A 2 -23.94 -8.82 40.55
N TYR A 3 -22.84 -8.73 41.30
CA TYR A 3 -22.31 -7.46 41.83
C TYR A 3 -21.68 -6.68 40.67
N CYS A 4 -22.50 -5.96 39.91
CA CYS A 4 -22.01 -5.10 38.84
C CYS A 4 -21.53 -3.77 39.44
N SER A 5 -20.28 -3.38 39.20
CA SER A 5 -19.81 -2.05 39.59
C SER A 5 -20.52 -0.95 38.79
N SER A 6 -20.55 0.27 39.34
CA SER A 6 -21.07 1.47 38.66
C SER A 6 -19.95 2.28 38.00
N LEU A 7 -18.96 1.58 37.42
CA LEU A 7 -17.82 2.15 36.72
C LEU A 7 -18.05 2.10 35.21
N TYR A 8 -17.61 3.15 34.50
CA TYR A 8 -17.86 3.31 33.07
C TYR A 8 -16.56 3.49 32.28
N SER A 9 -16.46 2.84 31.13
CA SER A 9 -15.39 3.11 30.16
C SER A 9 -15.71 4.31 29.28
N HIS A 10 -17.00 4.49 28.97
CA HIS A 10 -17.57 5.56 28.15
C HIS A 10 -18.93 5.96 28.71
N HIS A 11 -19.48 7.12 28.33
CA HIS A 11 -20.72 7.69 28.89
C HIS A 11 -21.88 6.68 29.00
N ASN A 12 -22.00 5.77 28.03
CA ASN A 12 -23.09 4.79 27.96
C ASN A 12 -22.61 3.33 28.14
N LYS A 13 -21.38 3.11 28.63
CA LYS A 13 -20.77 1.78 28.62
C LYS A 13 -20.12 1.42 29.95
N ILE A 14 -20.64 0.38 30.59
CA ILE A 14 -20.10 -0.18 31.84
C ILE A 14 -18.72 -0.78 31.57
N LEU A 15 -17.75 -0.46 32.43
CA LEU A 15 -16.35 -0.85 32.27
C LEU A 15 -16.18 -2.37 32.22
N GLU A 16 -16.78 -3.12 33.14
CA GLU A 16 -16.71 -4.60 33.18
C GLU A 16 -17.20 -5.24 31.87
N LYS A 17 -18.32 -4.74 31.33
CA LYS A 17 -18.89 -5.23 30.06
C LYS A 17 -17.97 -4.94 28.88
N HIS A 18 -17.35 -3.76 28.87
CA HIS A 18 -16.40 -3.36 27.85
C HIS A 18 -15.13 -4.23 27.89
N LEU A 19 -14.49 -4.36 29.06
CA LEU A 19 -13.30 -5.21 29.23
C LEU A 19 -13.58 -6.64 28.79
N LEU A 20 -14.70 -7.22 29.22
CA LEU A 20 -15.07 -8.58 28.85
C LEU A 20 -15.38 -8.72 27.35
N LYS A 21 -16.01 -7.72 26.73
CA LYS A 21 -16.30 -7.76 25.30
C LYS A 21 -15.03 -7.64 24.45
N VAL A 22 -14.11 -6.75 24.81
CA VAL A 22 -12.78 -6.66 24.16
C VAL A 22 -12.01 -7.96 24.35
N ALA A 23 -11.96 -8.51 25.56
CA ALA A 23 -11.30 -9.80 25.84
C ALA A 23 -11.85 -10.95 25.00
N ASN A 24 -13.18 -11.06 24.89
CA ASN A 24 -13.83 -12.09 24.08
C ASN A 24 -13.63 -11.88 22.58
N ASN A 25 -13.66 -10.63 22.10
CA ASN A 25 -13.37 -10.31 20.70
C ASN A 25 -11.93 -10.71 20.34
N SER A 26 -10.95 -10.33 21.17
CA SER A 26 -9.54 -10.71 21.01
C SER A 26 -9.37 -12.22 20.97
N LYS A 27 -10.04 -12.92 21.91
CA LYS A 27 -10.05 -14.39 21.99
C LYS A 27 -10.62 -15.02 20.73
N ASN A 28 -11.72 -14.48 20.20
CA ASN A 28 -12.38 -15.00 19.00
C ASN A 28 -11.48 -14.86 17.76
N ILE A 29 -10.78 -13.72 17.62
CA ILE A 29 -9.83 -13.51 16.52
C ILE A 29 -8.76 -14.62 16.53
N PHE A 30 -8.09 -14.86 17.66
CA PHE A 30 -7.09 -15.93 17.76
C PHE A 30 -7.68 -17.34 17.57
N ASN A 31 -8.94 -17.55 17.97
CA ASN A 31 -9.63 -18.82 17.73
C ASN A 31 -9.94 -19.08 16.25
N GLU A 32 -9.99 -18.05 15.41
CA GLU A 32 -10.15 -18.20 13.96
C GLU A 32 -8.80 -18.42 13.26
N LEU A 33 -7.68 -18.03 13.90
CA LEU A 33 -6.35 -18.21 13.33
C LEU A 33 -5.87 -19.67 13.38
N CYS A 34 -5.19 -20.11 12.33
CA CYS A 34 -4.50 -21.39 12.21
C CYS A 34 -2.99 -21.20 12.42
N ILE A 35 -2.58 -20.97 13.67
CA ILE A 35 -1.18 -20.72 14.05
C ILE A 35 -0.70 -21.70 15.13
N LYS A 36 0.62 -21.86 15.25
CA LYS A 36 1.24 -22.62 16.35
C LYS A 36 0.89 -21.97 17.69
N ASN A 37 0.85 -22.78 18.77
CA ASN A 37 0.54 -22.32 20.13
C ASN A 37 -0.80 -21.55 20.28
N LYS A 38 -1.77 -21.79 19.39
CA LYS A 38 -3.10 -21.14 19.38
C LYS A 38 -3.73 -21.00 20.76
N ASN A 39 -3.80 -22.07 21.54
CA ASN A 39 -4.43 -22.04 22.88
C ASN A 39 -3.75 -21.04 23.83
N LEU A 40 -2.42 -20.97 23.81
CA LEU A 40 -1.65 -20.02 24.61
C LEU A 40 -2.00 -18.59 24.16
N TYR A 41 -1.92 -18.31 22.86
CA TYR A 41 -2.15 -16.96 22.33
C TYR A 41 -3.61 -16.49 22.51
N THR A 42 -4.58 -17.39 22.33
CA THR A 42 -5.99 -17.17 22.64
C THR A 42 -6.15 -16.70 24.10
N ASN A 43 -5.55 -17.40 25.07
CA ASN A 43 -5.67 -17.04 26.48
C ASN A 43 -4.92 -15.74 26.81
N LEU A 44 -3.70 -15.55 26.29
CA LEU A 44 -2.94 -14.31 26.46
C LEU A 44 -3.73 -13.10 25.93
N SER A 45 -4.35 -13.22 24.76
CA SER A 45 -5.14 -12.14 24.15
C SER A 45 -6.37 -11.79 24.98
N PHE A 46 -6.99 -12.79 25.62
CA PHE A 46 -8.10 -12.60 26.55
C PHE A 46 -7.64 -11.80 27.78
N PHE A 47 -6.52 -12.20 28.39
CA PHE A 47 -5.97 -11.52 29.57
C PHE A 47 -5.50 -10.10 29.27
N ILE A 48 -4.87 -9.86 28.12
CA ILE A 48 -4.55 -8.51 27.65
C ILE A 48 -5.82 -7.68 27.47
N GLY A 49 -6.86 -8.25 26.85
CA GLY A 49 -8.13 -7.56 26.63
C GLY A 49 -8.88 -7.25 27.92
N ILE A 50 -8.86 -8.13 28.94
CA ILE A 50 -9.56 -7.89 30.20
C ILE A 50 -8.84 -6.87 31.09
N SER A 51 -7.54 -6.64 30.89
CA SER A 51 -6.72 -5.72 31.69
C SER A 51 -6.47 -4.35 31.04
N HIS A 52 -6.65 -4.20 29.71
CA HIS A 52 -6.13 -3.05 28.95
C HIS A 52 -6.58 -1.67 29.44
N ASP A 53 -7.75 -1.58 30.06
CA ASP A 53 -8.39 -0.34 30.49
C ASP A 53 -8.67 -0.32 32.00
N PHE A 54 -7.99 -1.17 32.77
CA PHE A 54 -8.19 -1.34 34.21
C PHE A 54 -8.25 -0.02 34.98
N ALA A 55 -7.32 0.91 34.73
CA ALA A 55 -7.21 2.17 35.47
C ALA A 55 -8.33 3.18 35.14
N LYS A 56 -9.23 2.88 34.19
CA LYS A 56 -10.50 3.60 34.06
C LYS A 56 -11.39 3.43 35.30
N SER A 57 -11.11 2.45 36.16
CA SER A 57 -11.78 2.27 37.46
C SER A 57 -11.53 3.41 38.44
N THR A 58 -10.46 4.19 38.26
CA THR A 58 -10.08 5.28 39.17
C THR A 58 -11.15 6.37 39.22
N THR A 59 -11.32 6.97 40.39
CA THR A 59 -12.26 8.08 40.56
C THR A 59 -11.90 9.26 39.67
N TYR A 60 -10.60 9.51 39.44
CA TYR A 60 -10.11 10.55 38.53
C TYR A 60 -10.63 10.37 37.10
N PHE A 61 -10.61 9.15 36.55
CA PHE A 61 -11.15 8.87 35.23
C PHE A 61 -12.67 9.02 35.20
N GLN A 62 -13.38 8.50 36.20
CA GLN A 62 -14.83 8.63 36.29
C GLN A 62 -15.28 10.11 36.38
N GLU A 63 -14.54 10.94 37.11
CA GLU A 63 -14.80 12.39 37.17
C GLU A 63 -14.50 13.10 35.86
N LYS A 64 -13.43 12.73 35.14
CA LYS A 64 -13.18 13.22 33.78
C LYS A 64 -14.32 12.89 32.84
N LEU A 65 -14.85 11.67 32.92
CA LEU A 65 -15.93 11.20 32.04
C LEU A 65 -17.24 11.93 32.30
N PHE A 66 -17.69 12.03 33.56
CA PHE A 66 -19.02 12.56 33.87
C PHE A 66 -19.05 14.05 34.23
N LYS A 67 -17.95 14.61 34.73
CA LYS A 67 -17.86 16.02 35.16
C LYS A 67 -16.98 16.88 34.25
N GLY A 68 -16.30 16.28 33.27
CA GLY A 68 -15.38 16.97 32.36
C GLY A 68 -14.09 17.48 33.02
N ILE A 69 -13.80 17.08 34.27
CA ILE A 69 -12.63 17.54 35.02
C ILE A 69 -11.40 16.79 34.53
N ARG A 70 -10.48 17.48 33.83
CA ARG A 70 -9.25 16.89 33.31
C ARG A 70 -8.11 17.07 34.31
N THR A 71 -7.58 15.96 34.83
CA THR A 71 -6.37 15.94 35.67
C THR A 71 -5.34 14.98 35.08
N GLU A 72 -4.05 15.13 35.43
CA GLU A 72 -3.00 14.19 35.03
C GLU A 72 -3.31 12.77 35.51
N ASN A 73 -3.90 12.63 36.71
CA ASN A 73 -4.32 11.36 37.30
C ASN A 73 -5.46 10.65 36.55
N ALA A 74 -6.13 11.32 35.60
CA ALA A 74 -7.14 10.69 34.75
C ALA A 74 -6.55 9.97 33.53
N ASN A 75 -5.22 9.94 33.37
CA ASN A 75 -4.55 9.13 32.36
C ASN A 75 -4.48 7.66 32.80
N HIS A 76 -5.14 6.77 32.08
CA HIS A 76 -5.31 5.37 32.48
C HIS A 76 -4.30 4.40 31.85
N GLY A 77 -3.50 4.83 30.86
CA GLY A 77 -2.70 3.90 30.05
C GLY A 77 -1.63 3.16 30.85
N PHE A 78 -0.85 3.87 31.67
CA PHE A 78 0.31 3.28 32.35
C PHE A 78 -0.06 2.30 33.45
N LEU A 79 -0.93 2.66 34.39
CA LEU A 79 -1.34 1.73 35.45
C LEU A 79 -2.06 0.49 34.88
N SER A 80 -2.83 0.64 33.79
CA SER A 80 -3.43 -0.51 33.11
C SER A 80 -2.36 -1.41 32.46
N ALA A 81 -1.26 -0.84 31.98
CA ALA A 81 -0.15 -1.60 31.41
C ALA A 81 0.59 -2.43 32.48
N VAL A 82 0.91 -1.83 33.63
CA VAL A 82 1.51 -2.56 34.77
C VAL A 82 0.58 -3.67 35.25
N PHE A 83 -0.72 -3.39 35.31
CA PHE A 83 -1.71 -4.41 35.65
C PHE A 83 -1.77 -5.55 34.61
N GLY A 84 -1.71 -5.23 33.31
CA GLY A 84 -1.66 -6.23 32.26
C GLY A 84 -0.41 -7.11 32.30
N TYR A 85 0.76 -6.52 32.58
CA TYR A 85 2.00 -7.26 32.83
C TYR A 85 1.81 -8.30 33.94
N TYR A 86 1.31 -7.85 35.10
CA TYR A 86 1.02 -8.71 36.25
C TYR A 86 0.06 -9.85 35.90
N VAL A 87 -1.06 -9.55 35.24
CA VAL A 87 -2.07 -10.56 34.88
C VAL A 87 -1.48 -11.62 33.96
N VAL A 88 -0.72 -11.22 32.94
CA VAL A 88 -0.09 -12.15 32.00
C VAL A 88 1.01 -12.97 32.68
N LYS A 89 1.87 -12.34 33.48
CA LYS A 89 2.91 -13.02 34.26
C LYS A 89 2.34 -14.07 35.20
N ASN A 90 1.29 -13.72 35.94
CA ASN A 90 0.63 -14.65 36.87
C ASN A 90 -0.02 -15.81 36.13
N TYR A 91 -0.71 -15.55 35.01
CA TYR A 91 -1.29 -16.61 34.20
C TYR A 91 -0.24 -17.63 33.74
N LEU A 92 0.89 -17.15 33.21
CA LEU A 92 1.98 -18.01 32.73
C LEU A 92 2.61 -18.80 33.88
N THR A 93 2.85 -18.14 35.02
CA THR A 93 3.46 -18.76 36.22
C THR A 93 2.56 -19.84 36.82
N ILE A 94 1.27 -19.55 37.02
CA ILE A 94 0.31 -20.49 37.63
C ILE A 94 0.15 -21.74 36.77
N ASN A 95 0.15 -21.59 35.44
CA ASN A 95 -0.02 -22.70 34.52
C ASN A 95 1.31 -23.39 34.14
N ASN A 96 2.44 -22.93 34.69
CA ASN A 96 3.78 -23.44 34.40
C ASN A 96 4.04 -23.54 32.89
N LEU A 97 3.63 -22.51 32.15
CA LEU A 97 3.73 -22.44 30.70
C LEU A 97 5.10 -21.91 30.32
N ASP A 98 5.86 -22.71 29.58
CA ASP A 98 7.09 -22.25 28.95
C ASP A 98 6.75 -21.40 27.74
N TYR A 99 7.44 -20.28 27.58
CA TYR A 99 7.20 -19.33 26.51
C TYR A 99 8.52 -18.84 25.91
N GLN A 100 8.56 -18.81 24.58
CA GLN A 100 9.74 -18.38 23.83
C GLN A 100 9.95 -16.86 23.87
N TYR A 101 8.89 -16.09 24.12
CA TYR A 101 8.88 -14.62 24.02
C TYR A 101 8.34 -14.02 25.30
N ASP A 102 8.88 -12.88 25.72
CA ASP A 102 8.45 -12.17 26.94
C ASP A 102 7.05 -11.53 26.79
N PHE A 103 6.02 -12.39 26.85
CA PHE A 103 4.62 -11.99 26.74
C PHE A 103 4.17 -11.00 27.83
N PRO A 104 4.63 -11.08 29.10
CA PRO A 104 4.38 -10.02 30.08
C PRO A 104 4.83 -8.64 29.60
N THR A 105 6.07 -8.50 29.12
CA THR A 105 6.60 -7.22 28.64
C THR A 105 5.92 -6.76 27.36
N ILE A 106 5.61 -7.69 26.45
CA ILE A 106 4.78 -7.40 25.28
C ILE A 106 3.42 -6.84 25.74
N ALA A 107 2.70 -7.50 26.64
CA ALA A 107 1.41 -7.03 27.15
C ALA A 107 1.48 -5.61 27.73
N PHE A 108 2.54 -5.30 28.48
CA PHE A 108 2.82 -3.96 28.98
C PHE A 108 2.91 -2.92 27.85
N ILE A 109 3.78 -3.14 26.85
CA ILE A 109 4.00 -2.22 25.72
C ILE A 109 2.68 -1.96 24.97
N LEU A 110 1.92 -3.02 24.70
CA LEU A 110 0.66 -2.97 23.96
C LEU A 110 -0.38 -2.11 24.67
N ILE A 111 -0.62 -2.39 25.95
CA ILE A 111 -1.62 -1.70 26.75
C ILE A 111 -1.20 -0.26 26.97
N LEU A 112 0.08 0.03 27.17
CA LEU A 112 0.55 1.41 27.32
C LEU A 112 0.25 2.25 26.06
N ARG A 113 0.26 1.63 24.88
CA ARG A 113 0.23 2.31 23.58
C ARG A 113 -1.02 2.05 22.73
N HIS A 114 -2.05 1.36 23.23
CA HIS A 114 -3.25 1.04 22.43
C HIS A 114 -4.04 2.27 21.94
N HIS A 115 -3.90 3.44 22.59
CA HIS A 115 -4.49 4.70 22.13
C HIS A 115 -3.57 5.59 21.27
N GLY A 116 -2.31 5.19 21.03
CA GLY A 116 -1.31 5.99 20.33
C GLY A 116 -0.47 5.16 19.38
N ASN A 117 0.63 5.70 18.84
CA ASN A 117 1.61 4.90 18.07
C ASN A 117 2.55 4.15 19.01
N LEU A 118 3.13 3.03 18.57
CA LEU A 118 4.19 2.34 19.32
C LEU A 118 5.40 3.29 19.50
N LEU A 119 6.01 3.22 20.68
CA LEU A 119 7.19 4.01 21.03
C LEU A 119 8.37 3.05 21.19
N SER A 120 9.57 3.56 20.87
CA SER A 120 10.81 2.85 21.15
C SER A 120 10.92 2.52 22.64
N VAL A 121 11.48 1.37 22.95
CA VAL A 121 11.70 0.96 24.34
C VAL A 121 12.74 1.87 25.00
N GLU A 122 13.88 2.06 24.33
CA GLU A 122 14.97 2.93 24.74
C GLU A 122 14.96 4.34 24.10
N GLY A 123 15.97 5.15 24.44
CA GLY A 123 16.23 6.47 23.88
C GLY A 123 15.51 7.62 24.60
N LEU A 124 15.87 8.88 24.29
CA LEU A 124 15.40 10.08 25.03
C LEU A 124 13.87 10.21 25.14
N ASN A 125 13.12 9.62 24.21
CA ASN A 125 11.65 9.61 24.21
C ASN A 125 11.07 8.20 24.38
N GLY A 126 11.90 7.24 24.74
CA GLY A 126 11.54 5.84 24.95
C GLY A 126 10.67 5.64 26.18
N ILE A 127 10.23 4.40 26.36
CA ILE A 127 9.37 3.99 27.46
C ILE A 127 10.12 4.08 28.80
N ILE A 128 11.36 3.54 28.86
CA ILE A 128 12.18 3.48 30.09
C ILE A 128 12.38 4.88 30.69
N ASN A 129 12.83 5.84 29.88
CA ASN A 129 13.06 7.22 30.32
C ASN A 129 11.80 7.98 30.80
N LYS A 130 10.60 7.42 30.59
CA LYS A 130 9.33 8.01 31.03
C LYS A 130 8.73 7.29 32.24
N LEU A 131 9.29 6.16 32.66
CA LEU A 131 8.77 5.33 33.76
C LEU A 131 8.58 6.13 35.05
N ASP A 132 9.58 6.91 35.47
CA ASP A 132 9.49 7.76 36.68
C ASP A 132 8.29 8.71 36.68
N ASN A 133 8.09 9.41 35.56
CA ASN A 133 6.98 10.36 35.44
C ASN A 133 5.63 9.63 35.44
N TYR A 134 5.55 8.48 34.78
CA TYR A 134 4.36 7.65 34.79
C TYR A 134 4.07 7.07 36.18
N ASN A 135 5.10 6.62 36.90
CA ASN A 135 5.00 6.04 38.23
C ASN A 135 4.44 7.06 39.24
N ARG A 136 4.89 8.32 39.18
CA ARG A 136 4.36 9.41 40.01
C ARG A 136 2.83 9.54 39.91
N ILE A 137 2.27 9.37 38.72
CA ILE A 137 0.83 9.42 38.48
C ILE A 137 0.15 8.14 38.99
N ALA A 138 0.73 6.98 38.70
CA ALA A 138 0.20 5.67 39.08
C ALA A 138 0.10 5.46 40.59
N LEU A 139 1.04 5.98 41.39
CA LEU A 139 0.98 5.91 42.85
C LEU A 139 -0.30 6.57 43.40
N ASN A 140 -0.72 7.72 42.85
CA ASN A 140 -1.99 8.36 43.23
C ASN A 140 -3.19 7.48 42.87
N GLN A 141 -3.15 6.84 41.72
CA GLN A 141 -4.21 5.95 41.24
C GLN A 141 -4.32 4.68 42.07
N ILE A 142 -3.18 4.11 42.50
CA ILE A 142 -3.14 2.94 43.40
C ILE A 142 -3.77 3.28 44.75
N ILE A 143 -3.44 4.44 45.32
CA ILE A 143 -4.04 4.90 46.58
C ILE A 143 -5.56 5.04 46.41
N ASP A 144 -6.02 5.62 45.30
CA ASP A 144 -7.45 5.74 44.98
C ASP A 144 -8.14 4.37 44.88
N ILE A 145 -7.54 3.40 44.19
CA ILE A 145 -8.09 2.04 44.07
C ILE A 145 -8.11 1.34 45.44
N LYS A 146 -7.02 1.41 46.23
CA LYS A 146 -6.94 0.85 47.59
C LYS A 146 -8.06 1.40 48.48
N ASN A 147 -8.31 2.71 48.43
CA ASN A 147 -9.37 3.35 49.21
C ASN A 147 -10.78 2.88 48.82
N ASN A 148 -10.98 2.47 47.57
CA ASN A 148 -12.27 2.02 47.06
C ASN A 148 -12.41 0.50 46.98
N LEU A 149 -11.37 -0.28 47.34
CA LEU A 149 -11.27 -1.72 47.07
C LEU A 149 -12.45 -2.55 47.59
N ASN A 150 -12.95 -2.21 48.79
CA ASN A 150 -14.07 -2.91 49.45
C ASN A 150 -15.44 -2.33 49.09
N ASN A 151 -15.51 -1.32 48.21
CA ASN A 151 -16.76 -0.74 47.76
C ASN A 151 -17.24 -1.46 46.48
N PRO A 152 -18.29 -2.30 46.52
CA PRO A 152 -18.73 -3.09 45.37
C PRO A 152 -19.21 -2.24 44.19
N LYS A 153 -19.54 -0.96 44.41
CA LYS A 153 -19.96 -0.04 43.34
C LYS A 153 -18.78 0.66 42.64
N LYS A 154 -17.59 0.65 43.25
CA LYS A 154 -16.40 1.40 42.80
C LYS A 154 -15.16 0.54 42.66
N SER A 155 -15.29 -0.79 42.76
CA SER A 155 -14.19 -1.73 42.75
C SER A 155 -14.43 -2.79 41.69
N LEU A 156 -13.35 -3.19 41.00
CA LEU A 156 -13.34 -4.31 40.08
C LEU A 156 -12.91 -5.63 40.76
N LYS A 157 -12.72 -5.64 42.09
CA LYS A 157 -12.28 -6.82 42.84
C LYS A 157 -13.11 -8.06 42.57
N HIS A 158 -14.44 -7.95 42.68
CA HIS A 158 -15.32 -9.09 42.43
C HIS A 158 -15.28 -9.55 40.97
N PHE A 159 -15.19 -8.60 40.03
CA PHE A 159 -15.08 -8.89 38.61
C PHE A 159 -13.80 -9.69 38.28
N TYR A 160 -12.65 -9.30 38.82
CA TYR A 160 -11.37 -9.99 38.55
C TYR A 160 -11.22 -11.32 39.29
N ASN A 161 -11.85 -11.47 40.46
CA ASN A 161 -11.88 -12.75 41.16
C ASN A 161 -12.55 -13.86 40.34
N ASP A 162 -13.52 -13.52 39.47
CA ASP A 162 -14.17 -14.49 38.57
C ASP A 162 -13.20 -15.07 37.51
N TYR A 163 -12.01 -14.48 37.36
CA TYR A 163 -10.96 -14.89 36.42
C TYR A 163 -9.64 -15.23 37.14
N ASP A 164 -9.70 -15.55 38.44
CA ASP A 164 -8.54 -15.89 39.27
C ASP A 164 -7.46 -14.78 39.35
N ILE A 165 -7.85 -13.51 39.19
CA ILE A 165 -6.97 -12.35 39.28
C ILE A 165 -7.16 -11.67 40.64
N LEU A 166 -6.14 -11.75 41.51
CA LEU A 166 -6.16 -11.13 42.84
C LEU A 166 -5.68 -9.68 42.75
N LEU A 167 -6.58 -8.71 42.94
CA LEU A 167 -6.24 -7.28 42.92
C LEU A 167 -5.40 -6.88 44.12
N GLU A 168 -5.60 -7.49 45.29
CA GLU A 168 -4.82 -7.23 46.50
C GLU A 168 -3.34 -7.47 46.25
N ASP A 169 -3.02 -8.62 45.68
CA ASP A 169 -1.65 -9.05 45.40
C ASP A 169 -0.94 -8.08 44.44
N PHE A 170 -1.64 -7.66 43.37
CA PHE A 170 -1.16 -6.59 42.48
C PHE A 170 -0.86 -5.27 43.22
N LEU A 171 -1.77 -4.84 44.08
CA LEU A 171 -1.67 -3.57 44.80
C LEU A 171 -0.58 -3.58 45.89
N GLU A 172 -0.26 -4.76 46.44
CA GLU A 172 0.81 -4.96 47.42
C GLU A 172 2.17 -5.04 46.75
N ASN A 173 2.28 -5.74 45.62
CA ASN A 173 3.54 -5.99 44.90
C ASN A 173 3.86 -4.96 43.80
N TYR A 174 3.09 -3.88 43.67
CA TYR A 174 3.24 -2.91 42.58
C TYR A 174 4.67 -2.35 42.43
N SER A 175 5.36 -2.05 43.54
CA SER A 175 6.71 -1.50 43.49
C SER A 175 7.70 -2.51 42.91
N ASP A 176 7.66 -3.76 43.39
CA ASP A 176 8.53 -4.83 42.90
C ASP A 176 8.24 -5.13 41.41
N LEU A 177 6.96 -5.13 41.02
CA LEU A 177 6.55 -5.29 39.62
C LEU A 177 7.10 -4.19 38.71
N LEU A 178 7.22 -2.96 39.21
CA LEU A 178 7.73 -1.86 38.41
C LEU A 178 9.23 -2.01 38.14
N ASP A 179 10.00 -2.38 39.15
CA ASP A 179 11.44 -2.65 39.02
C ASP A 179 11.66 -3.82 38.04
N GLU A 180 10.87 -4.90 38.15
CA GLU A 180 10.90 -6.02 37.21
C GLU A 180 10.55 -5.63 35.77
N ILE A 181 9.60 -4.71 35.57
CA ILE A 181 9.23 -4.21 34.23
C ILE A 181 10.37 -3.39 33.62
N GLU A 182 11.08 -2.60 34.42
CA GLU A 182 12.22 -1.82 33.94
C GLU A 182 13.32 -2.75 33.42
N ASP A 183 13.71 -3.75 34.22
CA ASP A 183 14.69 -4.77 33.82
C ASP A 183 14.23 -5.53 32.56
N ALA A 184 12.96 -5.96 32.51
CA ALA A 184 12.43 -6.72 31.39
C ALA A 184 12.32 -5.91 30.09
N LEU A 185 12.10 -4.60 30.19
CA LEU A 185 12.14 -3.68 29.04
C LEU A 185 13.56 -3.54 28.48
N GLU A 186 14.58 -3.48 29.35
CA GLU A 186 15.97 -3.51 28.88
C GLU A 186 16.26 -4.84 28.18
N ASP A 187 15.96 -5.96 28.82
CA ASP A 187 16.22 -7.31 28.29
C ASP A 187 15.58 -7.54 26.91
N ILE A 188 14.28 -7.21 26.75
CA ILE A 188 13.59 -7.42 25.47
C ILE A 188 14.18 -6.56 24.33
N SER A 189 14.77 -5.40 24.65
CA SER A 189 15.39 -4.52 23.66
C SER A 189 16.77 -5.00 23.21
N PHE A 190 17.45 -5.83 24.02
CA PHE A 190 18.75 -6.42 23.72
C PHE A 190 18.69 -7.89 23.28
N ASP A 191 17.50 -8.51 23.25
CA ASP A 191 17.28 -9.90 22.83
C ASP A 191 17.63 -10.16 21.36
N GLU A 192 17.77 -9.11 20.53
CA GLU A 192 18.09 -9.17 19.10
C GLU A 192 17.16 -10.13 18.31
N ASN A 193 15.92 -10.31 18.77
CA ASN A 193 14.98 -11.28 18.24
C ASN A 193 13.81 -10.58 17.54
N ILE A 194 13.83 -10.60 16.20
CA ILE A 194 12.77 -9.99 15.39
C ILE A 194 11.38 -10.59 15.66
N GLY A 195 11.29 -11.79 16.25
CA GLY A 195 10.03 -12.37 16.69
C GLY A 195 9.28 -11.47 17.68
N ASN A 196 9.99 -10.77 18.58
CA ASN A 196 9.38 -9.83 19.52
C ASN A 196 8.58 -8.74 18.77
N TYR A 197 9.14 -8.18 17.69
CA TYR A 197 8.46 -7.22 16.85
C TYR A 197 7.15 -7.78 16.28
N PHE A 198 7.18 -9.00 15.72
CA PHE A 198 6.00 -9.63 15.11
C PHE A 198 4.89 -9.92 16.13
N TYR A 199 5.22 -10.46 17.30
CA TYR A 199 4.22 -10.72 18.33
C TYR A 199 3.67 -9.43 18.93
N ILE A 200 4.49 -8.37 19.05
CA ILE A 200 3.99 -7.04 19.40
C ILE A 200 2.97 -6.59 18.36
N ILE A 201 3.30 -6.51 17.07
CA ILE A 201 2.34 -6.00 16.08
C ILE A 201 1.11 -6.90 15.93
N LEU A 202 1.23 -8.22 16.15
CA LEU A 202 0.10 -9.15 16.17
C LEU A 202 -0.88 -8.84 17.29
N PHE A 203 -0.45 -8.97 18.54
CA PHE A 203 -1.33 -8.73 19.68
C PHE A 203 -1.80 -7.27 19.74
N TYR A 204 -0.98 -6.33 19.25
CA TYR A 204 -1.38 -4.94 19.07
C TYR A 204 -2.56 -4.82 18.11
N SER A 205 -2.45 -5.41 16.92
CA SER A 205 -3.49 -5.36 15.91
C SER A 205 -4.81 -5.94 16.42
N VAL A 206 -4.76 -7.05 17.17
CA VAL A 206 -5.94 -7.70 17.77
C VAL A 206 -6.59 -6.83 18.85
N LEU A 207 -5.79 -6.25 19.75
CA LEU A 207 -6.29 -5.35 20.80
C LEU A 207 -6.92 -4.09 20.21
N LEU A 208 -6.24 -3.46 19.25
CA LEU A 208 -6.75 -2.27 18.56
C LEU A 208 -8.06 -2.51 17.83
N ASP A 209 -8.16 -3.64 17.14
CA ASP A 209 -9.36 -3.96 16.38
C ASP A 209 -10.53 -4.27 17.31
N SER A 210 -10.30 -5.10 18.33
CA SER A 210 -11.29 -5.48 19.33
C SER A 210 -11.85 -4.28 20.11
N ASP A 211 -10.97 -3.37 20.55
CA ASP A 211 -11.36 -2.13 21.25
C ASP A 211 -12.19 -1.21 20.35
N LYS A 212 -11.72 -0.94 19.12
CA LYS A 212 -12.42 -0.03 18.18
C LYS A 212 -13.76 -0.58 17.70
N MET A 213 -13.85 -1.89 17.40
CA MET A 213 -15.11 -2.53 17.03
C MET A 213 -16.11 -2.46 18.18
N ASP A 214 -15.65 -2.70 19.41
CA ASP A 214 -16.52 -2.61 20.57
C ASP A 214 -16.95 -1.15 20.85
N ALA A 215 -16.03 -0.20 20.80
CA ALA A 215 -16.31 1.23 21.02
C ALA A 215 -17.31 1.83 20.01
N SER A 216 -17.29 1.33 18.77
CA SER A 216 -18.19 1.77 17.69
C SER A 216 -19.47 0.94 17.54
N GLU A 217 -19.65 -0.09 18.37
CA GLU A 217 -20.75 -1.05 18.25
C GLU A 217 -20.83 -1.67 16.84
N THR A 218 -19.67 -1.96 16.26
CA THR A 218 -19.53 -2.65 14.98
C THR A 218 -19.49 -4.16 15.24
N ASN A 219 -20.32 -4.90 14.51
CA ASN A 219 -20.34 -6.36 14.60
C ASN A 219 -19.38 -6.97 13.57
N ASN A 220 -18.94 -8.20 13.83
CA ASN A 220 -18.22 -9.00 12.84
C ASN A 220 -19.11 -9.25 11.63
N ILE A 221 -18.51 -9.23 10.45
CA ILE A 221 -19.21 -9.48 9.19
C ILE A 221 -19.12 -10.95 8.84
N THR A 222 -20.19 -11.50 8.29
CA THR A 222 -20.21 -12.84 7.74
C THR A 222 -19.27 -12.93 6.54
N ARG A 223 -18.39 -13.93 6.56
CA ARG A 223 -17.45 -14.20 5.47
C ARG A 223 -18.15 -15.06 4.43
N GLU A 224 -18.21 -14.57 3.19
CA GLU A 224 -18.82 -15.27 2.06
C GLU A 224 -17.86 -16.29 1.44
N ILE A 225 -18.42 -17.36 0.89
CA ILE A 225 -17.66 -18.38 0.15
C ILE A 225 -17.57 -17.93 -1.31
N ILE A 226 -16.36 -17.92 -1.87
CA ILE A 226 -16.14 -17.57 -3.28
C ILE A 226 -15.78 -18.88 -4.00
N PRO A 227 -16.53 -19.28 -5.05
CA PRO A 227 -16.22 -20.47 -5.83
C PRO A 227 -14.82 -20.42 -6.46
N ASN A 228 -14.16 -21.57 -6.54
CA ASN A 228 -12.82 -21.70 -7.12
C ASN A 228 -12.80 -21.51 -8.65
N ASP A 229 -13.91 -21.83 -9.32
CA ASP A 229 -14.09 -21.94 -10.77
C ASP A 229 -14.75 -20.69 -11.38
N ILE A 230 -15.05 -19.66 -10.57
CA ILE A 230 -15.70 -18.44 -11.03
C ILE A 230 -14.96 -17.76 -12.19
N VAL A 231 -13.62 -17.83 -12.20
CA VAL A 231 -12.79 -17.30 -13.28
C VAL A 231 -12.87 -18.19 -14.53
N ASP A 232 -12.96 -19.51 -14.35
CA ASP A 232 -13.13 -20.46 -15.46
C ASP A 232 -14.47 -20.22 -16.18
N ILE A 233 -15.55 -20.04 -15.41
CA ILE A 233 -16.89 -19.71 -15.91
C ILE A 233 -16.85 -18.37 -16.65
N PHE A 234 -16.37 -17.31 -16.00
CA PHE A 234 -16.25 -15.98 -16.61
C PHE A 234 -15.50 -16.01 -17.94
N LYS A 235 -14.39 -16.75 -18.00
CA LYS A 235 -13.60 -16.86 -19.22
C LYS A 235 -14.37 -17.55 -20.35
N SER A 236 -15.06 -18.64 -20.04
CA SER A 236 -15.79 -19.44 -21.04
C SER A 236 -16.94 -18.67 -21.71
N GLU A 237 -17.53 -17.70 -20.99
CA GLU A 237 -18.66 -16.90 -21.48
C GLU A 237 -18.22 -15.61 -22.20
N ASN A 238 -17.11 -14.99 -21.80
CA ASN A 238 -16.67 -13.69 -22.33
C ASN A 238 -15.58 -13.77 -23.40
N PHE A 239 -14.75 -14.82 -23.40
CA PHE A 239 -13.70 -14.99 -24.40
C PHE A 239 -14.12 -16.05 -25.41
N SER A 240 -14.31 -15.64 -26.66
CA SER A 240 -14.57 -16.57 -27.75
C SER A 240 -13.41 -17.54 -27.93
N SER A 241 -13.73 -18.77 -28.33
CA SER A 241 -12.82 -19.90 -28.52
C SER A 241 -11.84 -19.73 -29.69
N SER A 242 -11.34 -18.53 -29.97
CA SER A 242 -10.25 -18.34 -30.92
C SER A 242 -8.93 -18.75 -30.26
N TYR A 243 -8.59 -20.03 -30.40
CA TYR A 243 -7.30 -20.61 -30.01
C TYR A 243 -6.18 -20.24 -31.01
N GLU A 244 -6.11 -18.97 -31.39
CA GLU A 244 -5.14 -18.46 -32.37
C GLU A 244 -4.33 -17.29 -31.80
N GLY A 245 -3.05 -17.22 -32.16
CA GLY A 245 -2.14 -16.15 -31.76
C GLY A 245 -2.00 -15.99 -30.25
N ILE A 246 -2.10 -14.75 -29.77
CA ILE A 246 -1.87 -14.36 -28.36
C ILE A 246 -2.88 -15.02 -27.40
N ASN A 247 -4.11 -15.27 -27.84
CA ASN A 247 -5.14 -15.88 -26.98
C ASN A 247 -4.79 -17.31 -26.58
N LYS A 248 -4.16 -18.08 -27.48
CA LYS A 248 -3.66 -19.42 -27.15
C LYS A 248 -2.59 -19.36 -26.05
N ILE A 249 -1.66 -18.42 -26.13
CA ILE A 249 -0.60 -18.26 -25.12
C ILE A 249 -1.19 -17.93 -23.75
N ARG A 250 -2.18 -17.03 -23.72
CA ARG A 250 -2.89 -16.68 -22.48
C ARG A 250 -3.55 -17.90 -21.87
N GLU A 251 -4.15 -18.75 -22.70
CA GLU A 251 -4.77 -19.99 -22.26
C GLU A 251 -3.74 -21.02 -21.77
N ASP A 252 -2.66 -21.23 -22.53
CA ASP A 252 -1.58 -22.14 -22.16
C ASP A 252 -0.94 -21.71 -20.82
N ALA A 253 -0.66 -20.42 -20.65
CA ALA A 253 -0.14 -19.85 -19.40
C ALA A 253 -1.14 -20.01 -18.24
N TYR A 254 -2.43 -19.80 -18.52
CA TYR A 254 -3.49 -19.98 -17.53
C TYR A 254 -3.56 -21.43 -17.04
N LEU A 255 -3.57 -22.38 -17.97
CA LEU A 255 -3.64 -23.81 -17.65
C LEU A 255 -2.37 -24.30 -16.96
N GLU A 256 -1.18 -23.90 -17.41
CA GLU A 256 0.08 -24.29 -16.77
C GLU A 256 0.12 -23.82 -15.31
N VAL A 257 -0.10 -22.53 -15.06
CA VAL A 257 0.01 -21.98 -13.71
C VAL A 257 -1.06 -22.54 -12.78
N THR A 258 -2.31 -22.67 -13.24
CA THR A 258 -3.39 -23.20 -12.41
C THR A 258 -3.22 -24.68 -12.09
N ASN A 259 -2.76 -25.50 -13.05
CA ASN A 259 -2.46 -26.91 -12.80
C ASN A 259 -1.26 -27.07 -11.86
N ASN A 260 -0.17 -26.33 -12.11
CA ASN A 260 1.00 -26.37 -11.23
C ASN A 260 0.61 -25.97 -9.80
N MET A 261 -0.17 -24.91 -9.61
CA MET A 261 -0.65 -24.51 -8.28
C MET A 261 -1.46 -25.61 -7.58
N LEU A 262 -2.30 -26.34 -8.31
CA LEU A 262 -3.07 -27.45 -7.75
C LEU A 262 -2.19 -28.65 -7.37
N ASP A 263 -1.12 -28.91 -8.13
CA ASP A 263 -0.20 -30.03 -7.89
C ASP A 263 0.83 -29.77 -6.78
N GLU A 264 1.13 -28.49 -6.48
CA GLU A 264 2.15 -28.09 -5.48
C GLU A 264 1.77 -28.45 -4.03
N ASP A 265 2.77 -28.81 -3.21
CA ASP A 265 2.58 -29.08 -1.76
C ASP A 265 2.26 -27.77 -1.00
N LEU A 266 1.25 -27.78 -0.12
CA LEU A 266 0.90 -26.62 0.72
C LEU A 266 1.99 -26.26 1.73
N ASN A 267 3.00 -27.12 1.97
CA ASN A 267 4.21 -26.78 2.70
C ASN A 267 5.06 -25.73 1.98
N ASN A 268 4.97 -25.65 0.66
CA ASN A 268 5.58 -24.59 -0.12
C ASN A 268 4.75 -23.32 0.03
N ARG A 269 5.38 -22.24 0.48
CA ARG A 269 4.66 -21.01 0.87
C ARG A 269 4.95 -19.80 -0.01
N ILE A 270 5.95 -19.87 -0.87
CA ILE A 270 6.41 -18.72 -1.66
C ILE A 270 6.52 -19.15 -3.12
N PHE A 271 5.75 -18.51 -3.98
CA PHE A 271 5.63 -18.83 -5.40
C PHE A 271 5.96 -17.61 -6.27
N SER A 272 6.36 -17.84 -7.52
CA SER A 272 6.43 -16.80 -8.55
C SER A 272 5.60 -17.13 -9.79
N ILE A 273 5.01 -16.09 -10.37
CA ILE A 273 4.36 -16.10 -11.68
C ILE A 273 5.12 -15.11 -12.57
N ASP A 274 6.08 -15.65 -13.31
CA ASP A 274 6.98 -14.91 -14.19
C ASP A 274 6.49 -15.02 -15.63
N LEU A 275 5.60 -14.10 -16.00
CA LEU A 275 5.02 -14.04 -17.34
C LEU A 275 5.34 -12.69 -18.01
N PRO A 276 5.44 -12.61 -19.34
CA PRO A 276 5.58 -11.34 -20.04
C PRO A 276 4.30 -10.50 -19.97
N THR A 277 4.43 -9.19 -20.17
CA THR A 277 3.30 -8.26 -20.20
C THR A 277 2.35 -8.59 -21.35
N GLY A 278 1.06 -8.76 -21.03
CA GLY A 278 0.04 -9.13 -22.01
C GLY A 278 -0.32 -10.62 -22.05
N ALA A 279 0.39 -11.48 -21.30
CA ALA A 279 0.12 -12.92 -21.17
C ALA A 279 -1.07 -13.27 -20.25
N GLY A 280 -1.85 -12.29 -19.79
CA GLY A 280 -3.07 -12.55 -19.00
C GLY A 280 -2.84 -12.78 -17.50
N LYS A 281 -1.75 -12.25 -16.91
CA LYS A 281 -1.34 -12.50 -15.52
C LYS A 281 -2.46 -12.31 -14.49
N THR A 282 -3.27 -11.26 -14.62
CA THR A 282 -4.33 -10.92 -13.66
C THR A 282 -5.33 -12.06 -13.50
N LEU A 283 -5.88 -12.59 -14.61
CA LEU A 283 -6.85 -13.68 -14.56
C LEU A 283 -6.21 -14.99 -14.11
N THR A 284 -5.01 -15.28 -14.62
CA THR A 284 -4.23 -16.47 -14.25
C THR A 284 -3.94 -16.51 -12.75
N ALA A 285 -3.45 -15.41 -12.18
CA ALA A 285 -3.15 -15.32 -10.76
C ALA A 285 -4.41 -15.40 -9.90
N PHE A 286 -5.48 -14.69 -10.29
CA PHE A 286 -6.73 -14.72 -9.52
C PHE A 286 -7.35 -16.11 -9.47
N SER A 287 -7.41 -16.83 -10.60
CA SER A 287 -7.85 -18.23 -10.64
C SER A 287 -6.98 -19.15 -9.80
N SER A 288 -5.65 -19.02 -9.92
CA SER A 288 -4.70 -19.84 -9.16
C SER A 288 -4.86 -19.65 -7.65
N VAL A 289 -5.11 -18.43 -7.20
CA VAL A 289 -5.33 -18.10 -5.79
C VAL A 289 -6.65 -18.66 -5.28
N LEU A 290 -7.72 -18.61 -6.07
CA LEU A 290 -9.02 -19.18 -5.67
C LEU A 290 -8.95 -20.71 -5.56
N LYS A 291 -8.25 -21.37 -6.48
CA LYS A 291 -7.96 -22.81 -6.42
C LYS A 291 -7.09 -23.18 -5.21
N LEU A 292 -6.04 -22.40 -4.94
CA LEU A 292 -5.21 -22.56 -3.74
C LEU A 292 -6.04 -22.36 -2.46
N ARG A 293 -6.93 -21.37 -2.43
CA ARG A 293 -7.82 -21.07 -1.29
C ARG A 293 -8.73 -22.25 -0.96
N GLU A 294 -9.32 -22.89 -1.95
CA GLU A 294 -10.12 -24.09 -1.75
C GLU A 294 -9.28 -25.26 -1.23
N LYS A 295 -8.12 -25.52 -1.84
CA LYS A 295 -7.19 -26.57 -1.39
C LYS A 295 -6.77 -26.39 0.07
N ILE A 296 -6.48 -25.15 0.48
CA ILE A 296 -6.17 -24.81 1.88
C ILE A 296 -7.38 -25.08 2.78
N ASN A 297 -8.60 -24.78 2.32
CA ASN A 297 -9.81 -25.05 3.07
C ASN A 297 -10.03 -26.55 3.30
N GLU A 298 -9.82 -27.37 2.27
CA GLU A 298 -9.96 -28.82 2.35
C GLU A 298 -8.93 -29.44 3.31
N GLU A 299 -7.67 -28.97 3.30
CA GLU A 299 -6.60 -29.55 4.11
C GLU A 299 -6.54 -29.00 5.55
N TYR A 300 -6.72 -27.69 5.73
CA TYR A 300 -6.55 -27.00 7.02
C TYR A 300 -7.85 -26.52 7.66
N ASN A 301 -8.99 -26.68 6.99
CA ASN A 301 -10.33 -26.30 7.50
C ASN A 301 -10.47 -24.82 7.88
N PHE A 302 -9.87 -23.93 7.09
CA PHE A 302 -10.11 -22.48 7.18
C PHE A 302 -10.11 -21.84 5.80
N ASN A 303 -10.75 -20.69 5.65
CA ASN A 303 -10.78 -19.94 4.40
C ASN A 303 -9.79 -18.76 4.48
N PRO A 304 -8.65 -18.77 3.76
CA PRO A 304 -7.73 -17.64 3.76
C PRO A 304 -8.37 -16.40 3.12
N ARG A 305 -8.02 -15.22 3.63
CA ARG A 305 -8.27 -13.95 2.92
C ARG A 305 -7.28 -13.80 1.77
N ILE A 306 -7.66 -13.08 0.73
CA ILE A 306 -6.81 -12.79 -0.42
C ILE A 306 -6.39 -11.31 -0.35
N ILE A 307 -5.09 -11.04 -0.32
CA ILE A 307 -4.54 -9.69 -0.33
C ILE A 307 -3.78 -9.48 -1.63
N TYR A 308 -4.37 -8.72 -2.55
CA TYR A 308 -3.76 -8.34 -3.83
C TYR A 308 -3.15 -6.94 -3.71
N SER A 309 -1.82 -6.84 -3.73
CA SER A 309 -1.10 -5.58 -3.58
C SER A 309 -0.38 -5.17 -4.86
N LEU A 310 -0.48 -3.89 -5.22
CA LEU A 310 0.13 -3.30 -6.42
C LEU A 310 0.89 -2.00 -6.10
N PRO A 311 1.92 -1.63 -6.88
CA PRO A 311 2.65 -0.37 -6.66
C PRO A 311 1.94 0.88 -7.17
N PHE A 312 1.17 0.76 -8.25
CA PHE A 312 0.58 1.92 -8.95
C PHE A 312 -0.94 1.95 -8.82
N LEU A 313 -1.47 3.15 -8.52
CA LEU A 313 -2.91 3.37 -8.31
C LEU A 313 -3.74 3.12 -9.57
N SER A 314 -3.22 3.48 -10.75
CA SER A 314 -3.91 3.27 -12.03
C SER A 314 -4.24 1.80 -12.29
N ILE A 315 -3.35 0.89 -11.90
CA ILE A 315 -3.53 -0.56 -12.10
C ILE A 315 -4.54 -1.11 -11.08
N ILE A 316 -4.60 -0.53 -9.88
CA ILE A 316 -5.60 -0.95 -8.86
C ILE A 316 -7.02 -0.76 -9.38
N ASP A 317 -7.31 0.39 -9.98
CA ASP A 317 -8.65 0.69 -10.49
C ASP A 317 -9.03 -0.22 -11.67
N GLN A 318 -8.05 -0.61 -12.49
CA GLN A 318 -8.28 -1.56 -13.57
C GLN A 318 -8.53 -2.97 -13.05
N ASN A 319 -7.69 -3.46 -12.13
CA ASN A 319 -7.80 -4.82 -11.60
C ASN A 319 -9.07 -4.99 -10.76
N GLU A 320 -9.44 -3.97 -9.98
CA GLU A 320 -10.66 -4.01 -9.17
C GLU A 320 -11.92 -4.12 -10.01
N LYS A 321 -12.02 -3.37 -11.12
CA LYS A 321 -13.11 -3.53 -12.09
C LYS A 321 -13.21 -4.95 -12.63
N VAL A 322 -12.08 -5.53 -13.05
CA VAL A 322 -12.02 -6.92 -13.54
C VAL A 322 -12.50 -7.90 -12.46
N PHE A 323 -12.08 -7.74 -11.20
CA PHE A 323 -12.52 -8.61 -10.11
C PHE A 323 -14.01 -8.41 -9.78
N SER A 324 -14.51 -7.18 -9.79
CA SER A 324 -15.94 -6.89 -9.57
C SER A 324 -16.78 -7.56 -10.65
N GLU A 325 -16.39 -7.41 -11.92
CA GLU A 325 -17.06 -8.06 -13.04
C GLU A 325 -17.11 -9.58 -12.86
N ILE A 326 -16.00 -10.24 -12.50
CA ILE A 326 -15.96 -11.69 -12.27
C ILE A 326 -16.88 -12.11 -11.11
N LEU A 327 -16.84 -11.40 -9.99
CA LEU A 327 -17.65 -11.74 -8.81
C LEU A 327 -19.15 -11.56 -9.07
N GLU A 328 -19.52 -10.56 -9.86
CA GLU A 328 -20.91 -10.31 -10.25
C GLU A 328 -21.55 -11.46 -11.04
N TYR A 329 -20.77 -12.29 -11.75
CA TYR A 329 -21.30 -13.49 -12.42
C TYR A 329 -21.86 -14.55 -11.47
N SER A 330 -21.41 -14.56 -10.21
CA SER A 330 -21.90 -15.47 -9.16
C SER A 330 -22.80 -14.77 -8.15
N ASP A 331 -23.39 -13.63 -8.51
CA ASP A 331 -24.19 -12.78 -7.60
C ASP A 331 -23.44 -12.37 -6.31
N LEU A 332 -22.10 -12.44 -6.32
CA LEU A 332 -21.26 -12.04 -5.20
C LEU A 332 -21.00 -10.54 -5.29
N ARG A 333 -21.73 -9.76 -4.49
CA ARG A 333 -21.61 -8.30 -4.47
C ARG A 333 -21.45 -7.77 -3.05
N GLY A 334 -20.66 -6.69 -2.93
CA GLY A 334 -20.47 -5.97 -1.67
C GLY A 334 -19.01 -5.84 -1.25
N THR A 335 -18.76 -4.85 -0.40
CA THR A 335 -17.40 -4.55 0.12
C THR A 335 -16.90 -5.63 1.07
N ASN A 336 -17.79 -6.43 1.67
CA ASN A 336 -17.42 -7.63 2.42
C ASN A 336 -16.72 -8.70 1.58
N ILE A 337 -16.95 -8.69 0.27
CA ILE A 337 -16.34 -9.64 -0.67
C ILE A 337 -15.10 -9.02 -1.30
N LEU A 338 -15.25 -7.84 -1.93
CA LEU A 338 -14.15 -7.13 -2.60
C LEU A 338 -13.97 -5.74 -2.01
N LEU A 339 -12.80 -5.50 -1.41
CA LEU A 339 -12.42 -4.20 -0.86
C LEU A 339 -11.29 -3.58 -1.68
N LYS A 340 -11.56 -2.41 -2.24
CA LYS A 340 -10.53 -1.50 -2.74
C LYS A 340 -10.10 -0.56 -1.63
N HIS A 341 -8.85 -0.68 -1.17
CA HIS A 341 -8.31 0.23 -0.16
C HIS A 341 -7.03 0.89 -0.66
N ASN A 342 -7.15 2.15 -1.06
CA ASN A 342 -6.01 3.02 -1.38
C ASN A 342 -6.24 4.43 -0.81
N TYR A 343 -5.34 5.39 -1.05
CA TYR A 343 -5.48 6.74 -0.48
C TYR A 343 -6.75 7.47 -0.97
N PHE A 344 -7.22 7.14 -2.17
CA PHE A 344 -8.30 7.81 -2.90
C PHE A 344 -9.63 7.03 -2.86
N SER A 345 -9.69 5.85 -2.22
CA SER A 345 -10.88 5.01 -2.22
C SER A 345 -12.01 5.62 -1.39
N ASP A 346 -13.25 5.45 -1.86
CA ASP A 346 -14.45 5.77 -1.10
C ASP A 346 -14.50 5.01 0.23
N MET A 347 -14.99 5.67 1.26
CA MET A 347 -15.10 5.09 2.61
C MET A 347 -16.49 4.49 2.87
N SER A 348 -17.11 3.90 1.84
CA SER A 348 -18.37 3.17 1.95
C SER A 348 -18.12 1.67 2.10
N TYR A 349 -18.91 1.01 2.94
CA TYR A 349 -18.83 -0.44 3.14
C TYR A 349 -20.21 -1.06 3.03
N LYS A 350 -20.39 -1.93 2.03
CA LYS A 350 -21.66 -2.60 1.72
C LYS A 350 -21.59 -4.07 2.07
N VAL A 351 -22.69 -4.60 2.59
CA VAL A 351 -22.92 -6.04 2.81
C VAL A 351 -24.10 -6.47 1.93
N ASP A 352 -23.90 -7.48 1.08
CA ASP A 352 -24.88 -8.05 0.13
C ASP A 352 -25.55 -7.04 -0.80
N SER A 353 -24.91 -5.89 -1.08
CA SER A 353 -25.51 -4.79 -1.86
C SER A 353 -26.87 -4.26 -1.36
N LYS A 354 -27.29 -4.59 -0.14
CA LYS A 354 -28.62 -4.22 0.38
C LYS A 354 -28.64 -2.79 0.93
N TYR A 355 -27.64 -2.40 1.73
CA TYR A 355 -27.52 -1.07 2.32
C TYR A 355 -26.07 -0.71 2.65
N ASP A 356 -25.73 0.58 2.59
CA ASP A 356 -24.48 1.12 3.12
C ASP A 356 -24.48 1.11 4.65
N LEU A 357 -23.38 0.66 5.25
CA LEU A 357 -23.17 0.83 6.68
C LEU A 357 -22.89 2.31 7.02
N PRO A 358 -23.22 2.75 8.25
CA PRO A 358 -22.82 4.08 8.71
C PRO A 358 -21.31 4.30 8.56
N MET A 359 -20.90 5.50 8.13
CA MET A 359 -19.50 5.85 7.82
C MET A 359 -18.48 5.43 8.89
N ASP A 360 -18.84 5.57 10.18
CA ASP A 360 -18.00 5.10 11.29
C ASP A 360 -17.68 3.62 11.24
N LYS A 361 -18.71 2.81 11.01
CA LYS A 361 -18.59 1.35 10.94
C LYS A 361 -17.84 0.97 9.67
N SER A 362 -18.18 1.61 8.54
CA SER A 362 -17.48 1.42 7.26
C SER A 362 -15.98 1.67 7.40
N ARG A 363 -15.57 2.80 7.98
CA ARG A 363 -14.15 3.12 8.22
C ARG A 363 -13.47 2.05 9.06
N ILE A 364 -14.12 1.58 10.11
CA ILE A 364 -13.55 0.55 11.00
C ILE A 364 -13.31 -0.74 10.23
N LEU A 365 -14.24 -1.16 9.38
CA LEU A 365 -14.13 -2.39 8.59
C LEU A 365 -13.08 -2.30 7.48
N ILE A 366 -13.03 -1.16 6.77
CA ILE A 366 -12.04 -0.87 5.71
C ILE A 366 -10.62 -0.82 6.29
N GLU A 367 -10.44 -0.12 7.41
CA GLU A 367 -9.12 0.01 8.04
C GLU A 367 -8.64 -1.29 8.67
N GLY A 368 -9.56 -2.16 9.09
CA GLY A 368 -9.24 -3.48 9.62
C GLY A 368 -9.00 -4.55 8.54
N TRP A 369 -9.31 -4.29 7.26
CA TRP A 369 -9.31 -5.30 6.18
C TRP A 369 -10.26 -6.49 6.43
N ASN A 370 -11.51 -6.19 6.77
CA ASN A 370 -12.52 -7.19 7.11
C ASN A 370 -13.22 -7.87 5.91
N SER A 371 -12.59 -7.87 4.73
CA SER A 371 -13.18 -8.34 3.46
C SER A 371 -12.47 -9.58 2.90
N GLU A 372 -13.13 -10.40 2.08
CA GLU A 372 -12.53 -11.64 1.57
C GLU A 372 -11.36 -11.42 0.61
N ILE A 373 -11.50 -10.45 -0.29
CA ILE A 373 -10.47 -10.01 -1.23
C ILE A 373 -10.18 -8.53 -0.95
N ILE A 374 -8.92 -8.22 -0.67
CA ILE A 374 -8.43 -6.87 -0.45
C ILE A 374 -7.49 -6.49 -1.60
N VAL A 375 -7.88 -5.50 -2.41
CA VAL A 375 -7.03 -4.89 -3.43
C VAL A 375 -6.44 -3.59 -2.87
N THR A 376 -5.12 -3.50 -2.78
CA THR A 376 -4.45 -2.40 -2.08
C THR A 376 -3.10 -2.03 -2.69
N THR A 377 -2.43 -1.02 -2.12
CA THR A 377 -1.11 -0.57 -2.58
C THR A 377 0.04 -1.22 -1.82
N PHE A 378 1.25 -1.24 -2.40
CA PHE A 378 2.49 -1.62 -1.69
C PHE A 378 2.69 -0.80 -0.41
N ILE A 379 2.36 0.49 -0.44
CA ILE A 379 2.41 1.35 0.75
C ILE A 379 1.51 0.76 1.84
N GLN A 380 0.22 0.52 1.54
CA GLN A 380 -0.71 -0.01 2.53
C GLN A 380 -0.29 -1.38 3.04
N PHE A 381 0.21 -2.25 2.17
CA PHE A 381 0.69 -3.59 2.54
C PHE A 381 1.93 -3.53 3.43
N PHE A 382 3.03 -2.94 2.97
CA PHE A 382 4.28 -2.96 3.70
C PHE A 382 4.26 -2.08 4.95
N TYR A 383 3.54 -0.96 4.99
CA TYR A 383 3.37 -0.21 6.24
C TYR A 383 2.45 -0.91 7.25
N SER A 384 1.68 -1.93 6.85
CA SER A 384 0.98 -2.79 7.81
C SER A 384 1.92 -3.85 8.43
N LEU A 385 3.11 -4.05 7.84
CA LEU A 385 4.15 -4.96 8.33
C LEU A 385 5.32 -4.25 9.01
N ILE A 386 5.68 -3.07 8.53
CA ILE A 386 6.87 -2.31 8.94
C ILE A 386 6.41 -0.89 9.30
N SER A 387 5.93 -0.71 10.52
CA SER A 387 5.51 0.60 11.03
C SER A 387 5.46 0.63 12.56
N ASN A 388 5.32 1.85 13.09
CA ASN A 388 4.91 2.12 14.48
C ASN A 388 3.49 2.70 14.58
N LYS A 389 2.85 2.99 13.43
CA LYS A 389 1.59 3.73 13.39
C LYS A 389 0.42 2.81 13.73
N ASN A 390 -0.38 3.24 14.70
CA ASN A 390 -1.58 2.55 15.17
C ASN A 390 -2.52 2.15 14.01
N ARG A 391 -2.81 3.12 13.13
CA ARG A 391 -3.72 2.94 12.00
C ARG A 391 -3.20 1.93 10.98
N SER A 392 -1.88 1.90 10.76
CA SER A 392 -1.27 0.98 9.79
C SER A 392 -1.24 -0.44 10.34
N LEU A 393 -0.82 -0.63 11.59
CA LEU A 393 -0.63 -1.96 12.19
C LEU A 393 -1.95 -2.65 12.57
N ARG A 394 -3.05 -1.92 12.72
CA ARG A 394 -4.36 -2.46 13.14
C ARG A 394 -4.83 -3.68 12.34
N LYS A 395 -4.51 -3.74 11.04
CA LYS A 395 -4.97 -4.80 10.13
C LYS A 395 -4.07 -6.03 10.07
N PHE A 396 -2.95 -6.04 10.79
CA PHE A 396 -1.95 -7.12 10.71
C PHE A 396 -2.54 -8.51 11.01
N HIS A 397 -3.43 -8.65 11.99
CA HIS A 397 -4.11 -9.93 12.28
C HIS A 397 -4.88 -10.51 11.08
N ASN A 398 -5.41 -9.67 10.18
CA ASN A 398 -6.09 -10.10 8.95
C ASN A 398 -5.10 -10.47 7.81
N MET A 399 -3.80 -10.23 7.99
CA MET A 399 -2.73 -10.70 7.09
C MET A 399 -2.23 -12.11 7.43
N ILE A 400 -2.53 -12.60 8.64
CA ILE A 400 -2.19 -13.97 9.07
C ILE A 400 -3.17 -14.94 8.41
N ASN A 401 -2.69 -16.12 8.02
CA ASN A 401 -3.48 -17.12 7.30
C ASN A 401 -4.06 -16.58 5.98
N SER A 402 -3.34 -15.72 5.27
CA SER A 402 -3.81 -15.12 4.01
C SER A 402 -3.03 -15.64 2.81
N ILE A 403 -3.62 -15.52 1.62
CA ILE A 403 -2.92 -15.63 0.35
C ILE A 403 -2.60 -14.21 -0.12
N ILE A 404 -1.32 -13.91 -0.28
CA ILE A 404 -0.78 -12.58 -0.56
C ILE A 404 -0.23 -12.59 -1.98
N ILE A 405 -0.69 -11.66 -2.81
CA ILE A 405 -0.21 -11.47 -4.18
C ILE A 405 0.48 -10.11 -4.23
N LEU A 406 1.75 -10.10 -4.63
CA LEU A 406 2.52 -8.88 -4.84
C LEU A 406 2.79 -8.73 -6.34
N ASP A 407 1.98 -7.91 -6.99
CA ASP A 407 2.06 -7.66 -8.44
C ASP A 407 3.04 -6.54 -8.74
N GLU A 408 3.83 -6.71 -9.81
CA GLU A 408 4.95 -5.85 -10.17
C GLU A 408 5.97 -5.66 -9.03
N ILE A 409 6.31 -6.74 -8.31
CA ILE A 409 7.21 -6.74 -7.13
C ILE A 409 8.57 -6.07 -7.38
N GLN A 410 9.03 -6.02 -8.63
CA GLN A 410 10.29 -5.37 -8.99
C GLN A 410 10.31 -3.86 -8.72
N SER A 411 9.15 -3.21 -8.57
CA SER A 411 9.09 -1.79 -8.24
C SER A 411 9.52 -1.49 -6.80
N VAL A 412 9.68 -2.51 -5.96
CA VAL A 412 10.19 -2.36 -4.60
C VAL A 412 11.66 -1.91 -4.64
N PRO A 413 12.03 -0.81 -3.95
CA PRO A 413 13.42 -0.35 -3.93
C PRO A 413 14.39 -1.44 -3.44
N TYR A 414 15.46 -1.66 -4.19
CA TYR A 414 16.48 -2.67 -3.89
C TYR A 414 17.12 -2.57 -2.49
N PRO A 415 17.24 -1.38 -1.84
CA PRO A 415 17.74 -1.30 -0.48
C PRO A 415 16.90 -2.08 0.54
N TYR A 416 15.62 -2.36 0.24
CA TYR A 416 14.66 -3.02 1.13
C TYR A 416 14.45 -4.52 0.86
N TRP A 417 15.07 -5.10 -0.17
CA TRP A 417 14.80 -6.51 -0.53
C TRP A 417 15.11 -7.52 0.57
N LYS A 418 16.15 -7.28 1.38
CA LYS A 418 16.54 -8.20 2.46
C LYS A 418 15.51 -8.16 3.59
N ILE A 419 15.09 -6.97 4.04
CA ILE A 419 14.03 -6.88 5.05
C ILE A 419 12.69 -7.42 4.54
N ILE A 420 12.36 -7.20 3.26
CA ILE A 420 11.13 -7.74 2.66
C ILE A 420 11.15 -9.26 2.58
N ASN A 421 12.29 -9.87 2.23
CA ASN A 421 12.46 -11.32 2.32
C ASN A 421 12.15 -11.81 3.75
N VAL A 422 12.79 -11.23 4.77
CA VAL A 422 12.56 -11.62 6.17
C VAL A 422 11.08 -11.50 6.56
N MET A 423 10.44 -10.40 6.18
CA MET A 423 9.04 -10.12 6.51
C MET A 423 8.07 -11.11 5.86
N LEU A 424 8.24 -11.35 4.55
CA LEU A 424 7.40 -12.27 3.80
C LEU A 424 7.65 -13.73 4.22
N SER A 425 8.89 -14.12 4.50
CA SER A 425 9.23 -15.44 5.03
C SER A 425 8.59 -15.69 6.40
N LYS A 426 8.57 -14.69 7.29
CA LYS A 426 7.88 -14.79 8.59
C LYS A 426 6.38 -14.93 8.42
N LEU A 427 5.76 -14.14 7.54
CA LEU A 427 4.34 -14.31 7.21
C LEU A 427 4.03 -15.71 6.67
N ALA A 428 4.85 -16.18 5.73
CA ALA A 428 4.70 -17.46 5.07
C ALA A 428 4.77 -18.64 6.06
N TYR A 429 5.87 -18.74 6.80
CA TYR A 429 6.19 -19.95 7.58
C TYR A 429 5.77 -19.89 9.05
N GLU A 430 5.75 -18.69 9.67
CA GLU A 430 5.36 -18.54 11.08
C GLU A 430 3.89 -18.20 11.24
N PHE A 431 3.36 -17.36 10.35
CA PHE A 431 1.96 -16.91 10.37
C PHE A 431 1.06 -17.60 9.33
N ASN A 432 1.55 -18.72 8.76
CA ASN A 432 0.78 -19.65 7.94
C ASN A 432 0.10 -18.99 6.72
N SER A 433 0.81 -18.08 6.04
CA SER A 433 0.35 -17.43 4.80
C SER A 433 1.00 -18.03 3.56
N TRP A 434 0.48 -17.72 2.36
CA TRP A 434 1.08 -18.09 1.08
C TRP A 434 1.32 -16.82 0.28
N VAL A 435 2.52 -16.67 -0.29
CA VAL A 435 2.95 -15.47 -1.00
C VAL A 435 3.19 -15.80 -2.47
N ILE A 436 2.60 -15.03 -3.37
CA ILE A 436 2.77 -15.14 -4.81
C ILE A 436 3.36 -13.83 -5.32
N LEU A 437 4.57 -13.91 -5.88
CA LEU A 437 5.23 -12.79 -6.53
C LEU A 437 4.90 -12.80 -8.02
N MET A 438 4.32 -11.71 -8.52
CA MET A 438 3.97 -11.56 -9.92
C MET A 438 4.83 -10.48 -10.55
N THR A 439 5.43 -10.79 -11.70
CA THR A 439 6.34 -9.85 -12.37
C THR A 439 6.64 -10.26 -13.81
N ALA A 440 7.15 -9.33 -14.61
CA ALA A 440 7.79 -9.63 -15.88
C ALA A 440 9.29 -9.90 -15.72
N THR A 441 9.88 -9.40 -14.64
CA THR A 441 11.32 -9.41 -14.36
C THR A 441 11.53 -9.72 -12.88
N GLN A 442 11.73 -11.00 -12.55
CA GLN A 442 11.79 -11.45 -11.15
C GLN A 442 13.00 -10.88 -10.40
N PRO A 443 12.80 -10.02 -9.39
CA PRO A 443 13.90 -9.53 -8.57
C PRO A 443 14.44 -10.65 -7.68
N LEU A 444 15.73 -10.59 -7.35
CA LEU A 444 16.43 -11.54 -6.49
C LEU A 444 16.17 -11.28 -4.98
N ILE A 445 14.89 -11.09 -4.62
CA ILE A 445 14.45 -10.98 -3.22
C ILE A 445 14.57 -12.33 -2.52
N PHE A 446 14.23 -13.41 -3.22
CA PHE A 446 14.34 -14.79 -2.77
C PHE A 446 15.40 -15.52 -3.60
N SER A 447 16.14 -16.42 -2.97
CA SER A 447 17.00 -17.36 -3.67
C SER A 447 16.16 -18.42 -4.39
N LYS A 448 16.75 -19.10 -5.38
CA LYS A 448 16.02 -20.10 -6.19
C LYS A 448 15.47 -21.27 -5.39
N ASP A 449 16.05 -21.54 -4.22
CA ASP A 449 15.63 -22.64 -3.34
C ASP A 449 14.50 -22.21 -2.38
N GLU A 450 14.24 -20.90 -2.25
CA GLU A 450 13.21 -20.33 -1.37
C GLU A 450 11.89 -20.03 -2.09
N ILE A 451 11.87 -20.01 -3.42
CA ILE A 451 10.72 -19.63 -4.23
C ILE A 451 10.44 -20.66 -5.33
N ILE A 452 9.16 -21.00 -5.49
CA ILE A 452 8.73 -21.99 -6.48
C ILE A 452 8.15 -21.29 -7.71
N PRO A 453 8.77 -21.42 -8.89
CA PRO A 453 8.22 -20.87 -10.12
C PRO A 453 7.05 -21.73 -10.60
N LEU A 454 5.86 -21.12 -10.67
CA LEU A 454 4.67 -21.77 -11.24
C LEU A 454 4.68 -21.78 -12.77
N VAL A 455 5.60 -21.04 -13.39
CA VAL A 455 5.88 -21.05 -14.81
C VAL A 455 7.21 -21.78 -15.02
N GLN A 456 7.16 -23.03 -15.46
CA GLN A 456 8.36 -23.86 -15.63
C GLN A 456 9.02 -23.59 -16.98
N ASN A 457 8.23 -23.38 -18.04
CA ASN A 457 8.76 -23.19 -19.39
C ASN A 457 8.69 -21.71 -19.82
N LYS A 458 9.48 -20.85 -19.17
CA LYS A 458 9.54 -19.42 -19.54
C LYS A 458 9.75 -19.20 -21.04
N ASN A 459 10.63 -19.99 -21.65
CA ASN A 459 11.01 -19.86 -23.06
C ASN A 459 9.80 -19.94 -23.99
N CYS A 460 8.85 -20.86 -23.79
CA CYS A 460 7.71 -21.00 -24.71
C CYS A 460 6.83 -19.75 -24.77
N TYR A 461 6.70 -19.05 -23.64
CA TYR A 461 5.96 -17.80 -23.56
C TYR A 461 6.70 -16.67 -24.27
N TYR A 462 7.99 -16.49 -23.97
CA TYR A 462 8.80 -15.45 -24.63
C TYR A 462 8.98 -15.67 -26.14
N ASP A 463 8.99 -16.92 -26.61
CA ASP A 463 9.14 -17.26 -28.03
C ASP A 463 8.02 -16.68 -28.91
N THR A 464 6.82 -16.52 -28.36
CA THR A 464 5.65 -16.03 -29.12
C THR A 464 5.44 -14.52 -28.97
N PHE A 465 6.07 -13.89 -27.98
CA PHE A 465 5.97 -12.45 -27.73
C PHE A 465 7.08 -11.63 -28.40
N ASP A 466 7.91 -12.20 -29.26
CA ASP A 466 8.99 -11.48 -29.95
C ASP A 466 8.45 -10.47 -30.99
N ARG A 467 8.02 -9.29 -30.54
CA ARG A 467 7.21 -8.33 -31.33
C ARG A 467 7.99 -7.11 -31.80
N TYR A 468 9.12 -6.82 -31.16
CA TYR A 468 9.93 -5.65 -31.42
C TYR A 468 11.42 -5.93 -31.21
N ASP A 469 12.26 -5.04 -31.75
CA ASP A 469 13.70 -5.05 -31.55
C ASP A 469 14.14 -3.87 -30.67
N TYR A 470 15.06 -4.13 -29.76
CA TYR A 470 15.75 -3.10 -29.00
C TYR A 470 16.94 -2.57 -29.81
N SER A 471 17.01 -1.26 -29.94
CA SER A 471 18.15 -0.52 -30.50
C SER A 471 18.79 0.31 -29.38
N PHE A 472 20.03 0.01 -29.03
CA PHE A 472 20.76 0.69 -27.95
C PHE A 472 21.76 1.70 -28.52
N ASN A 473 21.54 2.99 -28.27
CA ASN A 473 22.50 4.04 -28.57
C ASN A 473 22.92 4.76 -27.28
N LEU A 474 24.03 4.31 -26.70
CA LEU A 474 24.51 4.78 -25.39
C LEU A 474 25.54 5.91 -25.49
N ASN A 475 25.85 6.35 -26.71
CA ASN A 475 26.59 7.58 -26.91
C ASN A 475 25.73 8.74 -26.43
N ASP A 476 26.30 9.60 -25.59
CA ASP A 476 25.54 10.72 -25.05
C ASP A 476 25.13 11.66 -26.19
N LEU A 477 23.82 11.84 -26.35
CA LEU A 477 23.21 12.70 -27.36
C LEU A 477 22.73 13.99 -26.67
N ASN A 478 23.13 15.14 -27.21
CA ASN A 478 22.64 16.42 -26.72
C ASN A 478 21.14 16.55 -27.03
N PHE A 479 20.40 17.12 -26.08
CA PHE A 479 18.95 17.26 -26.18
C PHE A 479 18.48 18.06 -27.41
N GLU A 480 19.23 19.09 -27.83
CA GLU A 480 18.91 19.87 -29.03
C GLU A 480 19.04 19.06 -30.32
N ASP A 481 20.01 18.15 -30.39
CA ASP A 481 20.16 17.28 -31.54
C ASP A 481 19.10 16.17 -31.53
N PHE A 482 18.74 15.68 -30.34
CA PHE A 482 17.63 14.74 -30.20
C PHE A 482 16.29 15.29 -30.68
N LYS A 483 15.97 16.55 -30.39
CA LYS A 483 14.76 17.22 -30.91
C LYS A 483 14.67 17.15 -32.43
N LYS A 484 15.78 17.39 -33.13
CA LYS A 484 15.87 17.30 -34.60
C LYS A 484 15.68 15.86 -35.11
N VAL A 485 16.24 14.88 -34.38
CA VAL A 485 16.03 13.45 -34.70
C VAL A 485 14.55 13.10 -34.64
N ILE A 486 13.83 13.55 -33.62
CA ILE A 486 12.39 13.28 -33.49
C ILE A 486 11.58 13.95 -34.60
N ILE A 487 11.87 15.19 -34.98
CA ILE A 487 11.21 15.83 -36.13
C ILE A 487 11.42 15.02 -37.41
N ALA A 488 12.66 14.61 -37.67
CA ALA A 488 12.98 13.81 -38.85
C ALA A 488 12.24 12.47 -38.84
N GLU A 489 12.09 11.82 -37.67
CA GLU A 489 11.32 10.58 -37.55
C GLU A 489 9.82 10.82 -37.79
N ILE A 490 9.26 11.92 -37.28
CA ILE A 490 7.86 12.28 -37.52
C ILE A 490 7.61 12.50 -39.01
N GLN A 491 8.51 13.18 -39.72
CA GLN A 491 8.35 13.49 -41.15
C GLN A 491 8.56 12.28 -42.07
N ASN A 492 9.52 11.41 -41.76
CA ASN A 492 9.95 10.33 -42.67
C ASN A 492 9.22 9.00 -42.43
N ASN A 493 8.48 8.89 -41.33
CA ASN A 493 7.75 7.68 -40.95
C ASN A 493 6.24 7.96 -40.94
N SER A 494 5.41 6.95 -41.21
CA SER A 494 3.94 7.05 -41.07
C SER A 494 3.40 6.33 -39.83
N LYS A 495 4.28 5.65 -39.09
CA LYS A 495 3.92 4.85 -37.92
C LYS A 495 3.68 5.69 -36.68
N SER A 496 2.86 5.18 -35.75
CA SER A 496 2.63 5.84 -34.46
C SER A 496 3.87 5.68 -33.58
N MET A 497 4.20 6.72 -32.80
CA MET A 497 5.39 6.71 -31.97
C MET A 497 5.16 7.28 -30.57
N MET A 498 5.99 6.85 -29.63
CA MET A 498 6.00 7.37 -28.26
C MET A 498 7.41 7.75 -27.84
N VAL A 499 7.57 8.95 -27.27
CA VAL A 499 8.82 9.44 -26.70
C VAL A 499 8.65 9.57 -25.19
N VAL A 500 9.41 8.78 -24.45
CA VAL A 500 9.36 8.69 -22.99
C VAL A 500 10.64 9.28 -22.41
N LEU A 501 10.48 10.42 -21.72
CA LEU A 501 11.59 11.18 -21.13
C LEU A 501 11.55 11.14 -19.61
N ASN A 502 12.72 11.22 -18.98
CA ASN A 502 12.83 11.06 -17.54
C ASN A 502 12.28 12.25 -16.74
N THR A 503 12.25 13.45 -17.31
CA THR A 503 11.81 14.65 -16.58
C THR A 503 10.61 15.30 -17.26
N VAL A 504 9.69 15.84 -16.44
CA VAL A 504 8.55 16.62 -16.92
C VAL A 504 9.02 17.79 -17.77
N ASN A 505 10.05 18.52 -17.35
CA ASN A 505 10.56 19.67 -18.09
C ASN A 505 11.04 19.29 -19.50
N SER A 506 11.91 18.27 -19.64
CA SER A 506 12.38 17.82 -20.96
C SER A 506 11.23 17.32 -21.83
N SER A 507 10.23 16.65 -21.26
CA SER A 507 9.04 16.21 -22.01
C SER A 507 8.20 17.38 -22.55
N LYS A 508 7.96 18.42 -21.73
CA LYS A 508 7.23 19.62 -22.18
C LYS A 508 8.01 20.39 -23.25
N GLU A 509 9.33 20.51 -23.06
CA GLU A 509 10.21 21.20 -24.00
C GLU A 509 10.21 20.54 -25.39
N LEU A 510 10.26 19.20 -25.44
CA LEU A 510 10.14 18.47 -26.70
C LEU A 510 8.76 18.63 -27.34
N TYR A 511 7.68 18.54 -26.56
CA TYR A 511 6.31 18.74 -27.06
C TYR A 511 6.14 20.11 -27.71
N ASN A 512 6.54 21.17 -26.99
CA ASN A 512 6.47 22.54 -27.49
C ASN A 512 7.32 22.74 -28.74
N TYR A 513 8.53 22.17 -28.77
CA TYR A 513 9.40 22.23 -29.95
C TYR A 513 8.76 21.59 -31.19
N ILE A 514 8.12 20.42 -31.03
CA ILE A 514 7.40 19.74 -32.12
C ILE A 514 6.25 20.62 -32.60
N LYS A 515 5.44 21.13 -31.67
CA LYS A 515 4.29 21.99 -32.00
C LYS A 515 4.72 23.23 -32.78
N SER A 516 5.69 23.99 -32.27
CA SER A 516 6.19 25.21 -32.94
C SER A 516 6.76 24.91 -34.33
N TYR A 517 7.45 23.79 -34.51
CA TYR A 517 7.99 23.41 -35.82
C TYR A 517 6.89 23.19 -36.89
N PHE A 518 5.79 22.52 -36.52
CA PHE A 518 4.68 22.27 -37.44
C PHE A 518 3.81 23.51 -37.67
N GLU A 519 3.62 24.35 -36.65
CA GLU A 519 2.98 25.67 -36.79
C GLU A 519 3.75 26.56 -37.79
N GLU A 520 5.07 26.67 -37.65
CA GLU A 520 5.93 27.43 -38.59
C GLU A 520 5.92 26.84 -40.01
N SER A 521 5.70 25.53 -40.12
CA SER A 521 5.59 24.81 -41.40
C SER A 521 4.22 24.96 -42.07
N SER A 522 3.35 25.83 -41.56
CA SER A 522 2.01 26.16 -42.13
C SER A 522 1.02 24.99 -42.17
N TYR A 523 1.10 24.08 -41.20
CA TYR A 523 0.09 23.04 -40.98
C TYR A 523 -1.19 23.62 -40.36
N ASP A 524 -2.34 23.01 -40.64
CA ASP A 524 -3.63 23.39 -40.05
C ASP A 524 -3.76 22.78 -38.65
N MET A 525 -3.16 23.47 -37.69
CA MET A 525 -3.07 23.02 -36.31
C MET A 525 -4.39 23.30 -35.56
N GLY A 526 -4.96 22.28 -34.94
CA GLY A 526 -6.13 22.40 -34.07
C GLY A 526 -5.92 21.74 -32.72
N ILE A 527 -6.60 22.21 -31.68
CA ILE A 527 -6.63 21.54 -30.37
C ILE A 527 -8.06 21.11 -30.10
N ASP A 528 -8.26 19.83 -29.75
CA ASP A 528 -9.57 19.32 -29.41
C ASP A 528 -9.96 19.62 -27.95
N GLU A 529 -11.20 19.30 -27.59
CA GLU A 529 -11.75 19.51 -26.23
C GLU A 529 -10.98 18.75 -25.13
N ASN A 530 -10.21 17.73 -25.49
CA ASN A 530 -9.41 16.95 -24.55
C ASN A 530 -7.98 17.48 -24.42
N GLY A 531 -7.60 18.54 -25.14
CA GLY A 531 -6.24 19.06 -25.16
C GLY A 531 -5.28 18.16 -25.95
N ILE A 532 -5.77 17.54 -27.03
CA ILE A 532 -4.95 16.83 -28.04
C ILE A 532 -4.75 17.75 -29.23
N CYS A 533 -3.49 17.92 -29.62
CA CYS A 533 -3.11 18.76 -30.74
C CYS A 533 -3.16 17.94 -32.04
N CYS A 534 -3.99 18.33 -33.00
CA CYS A 534 -4.02 17.76 -34.34
C CYS A 534 -3.03 18.55 -35.20
N ILE A 535 -2.00 17.88 -35.74
CA ILE A 535 -1.05 18.49 -36.66
C ILE A 535 -1.67 18.64 -38.05
N ASP A 536 -2.42 17.63 -38.47
CA ASP A 536 -3.26 17.65 -39.67
C ASP A 536 -4.44 16.66 -39.50
N ASP A 537 -5.14 16.33 -40.59
CA ASP A 537 -6.24 15.39 -40.60
C ASP A 537 -5.84 13.97 -40.14
N ASP A 538 -4.57 13.59 -40.29
CA ASP A 538 -4.08 12.22 -40.11
C ASP A 538 -3.14 12.07 -38.89
N ILE A 539 -2.61 13.15 -38.31
CA ILE A 539 -1.59 13.13 -37.26
C ILE A 539 -2.07 13.86 -35.99
N GLN A 540 -1.94 13.18 -34.85
CA GLN A 540 -2.20 13.72 -33.52
C GLN A 540 -0.93 13.75 -32.69
N LEU A 541 -0.67 14.87 -32.03
CA LEU A 541 0.36 15.08 -31.04
C LEU A 541 -0.28 15.15 -29.64
N THR A 542 0.06 14.20 -28.79
CA THR A 542 -0.49 14.11 -27.43
C THR A 542 0.61 14.20 -26.39
N TYR A 543 0.42 15.06 -25.40
CA TYR A 543 1.26 15.14 -24.21
C TYR A 543 0.61 14.49 -23.00
N MET A 544 1.36 13.69 -22.24
CA MET A 544 0.92 13.08 -20.99
C MET A 544 1.98 13.13 -19.90
N SER A 545 1.64 13.66 -18.73
CA SER A 545 2.47 13.57 -17.53
C SER A 545 1.63 13.67 -16.26
N THR A 546 2.27 13.53 -15.10
CA THR A 546 1.60 13.67 -13.81
C THR A 546 1.10 15.09 -13.52
N ASN A 547 1.49 16.10 -14.33
CA ASN A 547 1.01 17.47 -14.21
C ASN A 547 -0.41 17.69 -14.77
N ILE A 548 -0.93 16.74 -15.55
CA ILE A 548 -2.32 16.76 -16.03
C ILE A 548 -3.18 16.05 -14.99
N ILE A 549 -4.34 16.59 -14.63
CA ILE A 549 -5.27 15.96 -13.67
C ILE A 549 -5.72 14.57 -14.13
N SER A 550 -6.06 13.68 -13.19
CA SER A 550 -6.42 12.29 -13.49
C SER A 550 -7.57 12.17 -14.49
N LYS A 551 -8.62 13.00 -14.32
CA LYS A 551 -9.79 13.07 -15.22
C LYS A 551 -9.37 13.25 -16.69
N HIS A 552 -8.51 14.24 -16.96
CA HIS A 552 -8.07 14.56 -18.32
C HIS A 552 -7.12 13.51 -18.91
N ARG A 553 -6.25 12.91 -18.09
CA ARG A 553 -5.38 11.82 -18.55
C ARG A 553 -6.21 10.64 -19.08
N LEU A 554 -7.27 10.27 -18.37
CA LEU A 554 -8.15 9.18 -18.77
C LEU A 554 -8.86 9.49 -20.10
N ASN A 555 -9.37 10.71 -20.25
CA ASN A 555 -10.01 11.15 -21.50
C ASN A 555 -9.05 11.09 -22.69
N LYS A 556 -7.80 11.58 -22.53
CA LYS A 556 -6.76 11.49 -23.57
C LYS A 556 -6.48 10.04 -23.96
N ILE A 557 -6.35 9.14 -22.99
CA ILE A 557 -6.09 7.71 -23.25
C ILE A 557 -7.25 7.06 -24.04
N ASN A 558 -8.50 7.33 -23.64
CA ASN A 558 -9.67 6.81 -24.35
C ASN A 558 -9.71 7.34 -25.79
N LYS A 559 -9.42 8.63 -25.99
CA LYS A 559 -9.39 9.25 -27.32
C LYS A 559 -8.31 8.65 -28.23
N ILE A 560 -7.11 8.37 -27.70
CA ILE A 560 -6.03 7.68 -28.43
C ILE A 560 -6.50 6.30 -28.91
N LYS A 561 -7.23 5.56 -28.06
CA LYS A 561 -7.72 4.21 -28.40
C LYS A 561 -8.82 4.20 -29.46
N GLU A 562 -9.67 5.21 -29.45
CA GLU A 562 -10.79 5.34 -30.39
C GLU A 562 -10.37 5.93 -31.74
N SER A 563 -9.20 6.58 -31.79
CA SER A 563 -8.67 7.26 -32.97
C SER A 563 -7.95 6.30 -33.91
N ASN A 564 -8.23 6.40 -35.21
CA ASN A 564 -7.46 5.74 -36.28
C ASN A 564 -6.30 6.62 -36.80
N LYS A 565 -6.10 7.80 -36.23
CA LYS A 565 -5.03 8.72 -36.64
C LYS A 565 -3.67 8.22 -36.17
N ARG A 566 -2.61 8.65 -36.84
CA ARG A 566 -1.24 8.45 -36.40
C ARG A 566 -1.01 9.24 -35.10
N ASN A 567 -0.60 8.54 -34.05
CA ASN A 567 -0.38 9.14 -32.73
C ASN A 567 1.11 9.37 -32.45
N ILE A 568 1.47 10.61 -32.13
CA ILE A 568 2.79 11.02 -31.64
C ILE A 568 2.61 11.37 -30.16
N ILE A 569 3.13 10.52 -29.28
CA ILE A 569 2.90 10.63 -27.84
C ILE A 569 4.18 11.08 -27.15
N ILE A 570 4.16 12.22 -26.49
CA ILE A 570 5.26 12.71 -25.65
C ILE A 570 4.88 12.54 -24.19
N THR A 571 5.66 11.78 -23.43
CA THR A 571 5.31 11.43 -22.07
C THR A 571 6.50 11.24 -21.15
N THR A 572 6.22 11.11 -19.85
CA THR A 572 7.16 10.72 -18.80
C THR A 572 6.95 9.26 -18.41
N GLN A 573 7.41 8.84 -17.23
CA GLN A 573 7.25 7.48 -16.69
C GLN A 573 5.78 7.05 -16.48
N LEU A 574 4.80 7.93 -16.71
CA LEU A 574 3.38 7.63 -16.52
C LEU A 574 2.94 6.36 -17.28
N VAL A 575 3.48 6.15 -18.48
CA VAL A 575 3.10 5.01 -19.36
C VAL A 575 3.68 3.66 -18.93
N GLU A 576 4.63 3.66 -18.00
CA GLU A 576 5.22 2.44 -17.44
C GLU A 576 4.14 1.65 -16.65
N ALA A 577 3.24 2.36 -15.99
CA ALA A 577 2.25 1.82 -15.06
C ALA A 577 0.81 1.82 -15.59
N GLY A 578 0.36 0.67 -16.11
CA GLY A 578 -1.08 0.40 -16.33
C GLY A 578 -1.77 1.15 -17.47
N VAL A 579 -1.05 2.00 -18.21
CA VAL A 579 -1.63 2.73 -19.34
C VAL A 579 -1.74 1.81 -20.55
N ASP A 580 -2.95 1.65 -21.05
CA ASP A 580 -3.28 0.75 -22.15
C ASP A 580 -3.11 1.41 -23.52
N ILE A 581 -1.85 1.72 -23.87
CA ILE A 581 -1.45 2.31 -25.16
C ILE A 581 -0.52 1.34 -25.90
N SER A 582 -0.63 1.32 -27.24
CA SER A 582 0.25 0.55 -28.14
C SER A 582 0.73 1.45 -29.28
N VAL A 583 2.04 1.47 -29.55
CA VAL A 583 2.65 2.21 -30.68
C VAL A 583 3.68 1.34 -31.39
N ASP A 584 4.13 1.74 -32.58
CA ASP A 584 5.09 0.97 -33.37
C ASP A 584 6.54 1.32 -33.03
N ILE A 585 6.81 2.57 -32.66
CA ILE A 585 8.16 3.09 -32.41
C ILE A 585 8.21 3.74 -31.04
N ILE A 586 9.20 3.38 -30.24
CA ILE A 586 9.44 3.99 -28.94
C ILE A 586 10.83 4.62 -28.91
N PHE A 587 10.93 5.84 -28.39
CA PHE A 587 12.18 6.43 -27.94
C PHE A 587 12.13 6.56 -26.42
N ARG A 588 13.06 5.94 -25.71
CA ARG A 588 13.14 5.97 -24.25
C ARG A 588 14.49 6.49 -23.82
N ASP A 589 14.50 7.60 -23.07
CA ASP A 589 15.70 8.05 -22.39
C ASP A 589 16.17 6.99 -21.38
N LEU A 590 17.48 6.85 -21.19
CA LEU A 590 18.09 5.83 -20.34
C LEU A 590 17.45 5.80 -18.95
N ALA A 591 17.00 4.63 -18.52
CA ALA A 591 16.27 4.42 -17.26
C ALA A 591 16.72 3.09 -16.63
N PRO A 592 16.27 2.75 -15.42
CA PRO A 592 16.40 1.40 -14.87
C PRO A 592 15.84 0.33 -15.83
N LEU A 593 16.39 -0.89 -15.78
CA LEU A 593 16.06 -1.95 -16.75
C LEU A 593 14.57 -2.32 -16.75
N ASP A 594 13.95 -2.42 -15.57
CA ASP A 594 12.53 -2.71 -15.39
C ASP A 594 11.65 -1.66 -16.07
N ALA A 595 11.96 -0.36 -15.90
CA ALA A 595 11.28 0.74 -16.59
C ALA A 595 11.43 0.66 -18.12
N ILE A 596 12.62 0.26 -18.61
CA ILE A 596 12.86 0.01 -20.04
C ILE A 596 11.97 -1.11 -20.56
N ILE A 597 11.92 -2.25 -19.86
CA ILE A 597 11.13 -3.43 -20.27
C ILE A 597 9.62 -3.11 -20.21
N GLN A 598 9.15 -2.42 -19.17
CA GLN A 598 7.75 -2.01 -19.04
C GLN A 598 7.32 -1.04 -20.15
N THR A 599 8.18 -0.05 -20.48
CA THR A 599 7.91 0.86 -21.60
C THR A 599 7.90 0.10 -22.93
N ALA A 600 8.88 -0.77 -23.14
CA ALA A 600 9.00 -1.57 -24.35
C ALA A 600 7.79 -2.49 -24.57
N GLY A 601 7.17 -3.01 -23.51
CA GLY A 601 5.93 -3.79 -23.59
C GLY A 601 4.71 -3.03 -24.14
N ARG A 602 4.83 -1.71 -24.36
CA ARG A 602 3.84 -0.86 -25.08
C ARG A 602 4.14 -0.75 -26.58
N CYS A 603 5.23 -1.36 -27.06
CA CYS A 603 5.58 -1.43 -28.47
C CYS A 603 4.91 -2.63 -29.13
N ASN A 604 4.24 -2.42 -30.26
CA ASN A 604 3.58 -3.43 -31.08
C ASN A 604 2.80 -4.48 -30.26
N ARG A 605 1.97 -4.01 -29.31
CA ARG A 605 1.39 -4.87 -28.27
C ARG A 605 0.50 -5.98 -28.81
N ASN A 606 -0.12 -5.75 -29.97
CA ASN A 606 -1.04 -6.68 -30.64
C ASN A 606 -0.35 -7.58 -31.69
N GLY A 607 0.95 -7.37 -31.97
CA GLY A 607 1.72 -8.20 -32.92
C GLY A 607 1.23 -8.10 -34.37
N ASN A 608 0.52 -7.04 -34.75
CA ASN A 608 -0.05 -6.88 -36.07
C ASN A 608 0.94 -6.14 -36.98
N GLY A 609 1.49 -6.81 -37.99
CA GLY A 609 2.30 -6.17 -39.03
C GLY A 609 3.81 -6.35 -38.85
N GLU A 610 4.58 -5.30 -39.15
CA GLU A 610 6.05 -5.29 -39.04
C GLU A 610 6.50 -5.20 -37.56
N ARG A 611 7.71 -5.69 -37.26
CA ARG A 611 8.28 -5.60 -35.92
C ARG A 611 8.39 -4.13 -35.48
N GLY A 612 8.04 -3.87 -34.23
CA GLY A 612 8.24 -2.57 -33.62
C GLY A 612 9.72 -2.29 -33.31
N ILE A 613 10.05 -1.04 -33.01
CA ILE A 613 11.42 -0.65 -32.65
C ILE A 613 11.41 0.15 -31.35
N VAL A 614 12.25 -0.27 -30.40
CA VAL A 614 12.46 0.41 -29.13
C VAL A 614 13.88 0.98 -29.08
N ASN A 615 14.00 2.29 -29.24
CA ASN A 615 15.26 3.02 -29.22
C ASN A 615 15.57 3.51 -27.80
N ILE A 616 16.64 2.97 -27.21
CA ILE A 616 17.16 3.42 -25.92
C ILE A 616 18.31 4.40 -26.15
N ILE A 617 18.15 5.61 -25.64
CA ILE A 617 19.07 6.73 -25.90
C ILE A 617 19.59 7.31 -24.58
N SER A 618 20.85 7.75 -24.56
CA SER A 618 21.46 8.43 -23.41
C SER A 618 21.41 9.95 -23.63
N LEU A 619 20.43 10.64 -23.04
CA LEU A 619 20.29 12.09 -23.22
C LEU A 619 21.09 12.89 -22.19
N ILE A 620 21.79 13.92 -22.65
CA ILE A 620 22.48 14.91 -21.82
C ILE A 620 21.94 16.32 -22.06
N ASN A 621 21.95 17.12 -21.00
CA ASN A 621 21.72 18.55 -21.12
C ASN A 621 22.97 19.29 -21.64
N ASP A 622 22.86 20.60 -21.83
CA ASP A 622 23.94 21.46 -22.35
C ASP A 622 25.19 21.50 -21.46
N LYS A 623 25.06 21.07 -20.20
CA LYS A 623 26.16 20.96 -19.24
C LYS A 623 26.80 19.56 -19.23
N GLY A 624 26.40 18.66 -20.12
CA GLY A 624 26.90 17.29 -20.20
C GLY A 624 26.37 16.36 -19.10
N LYS A 625 25.37 16.79 -18.32
CA LYS A 625 24.75 15.96 -17.27
C LYS A 625 23.58 15.17 -17.85
N ARG A 626 23.55 13.86 -17.57
CA ARG A 626 22.49 12.95 -18.05
C ARG A 626 21.16 13.24 -17.38
N PHE A 627 20.07 13.22 -18.15
CA PHE A 627 18.72 13.42 -17.60
C PHE A 627 18.33 12.32 -16.59
N SER A 628 18.76 11.08 -16.83
CA SER A 628 18.55 9.94 -15.93
C SER A 628 19.09 10.16 -14.51
N SER A 629 20.20 10.90 -14.37
CA SER A 629 20.84 11.16 -13.08
C SER A 629 20.10 12.15 -12.18
N PHE A 630 19.07 12.82 -12.67
CA PHE A 630 18.22 13.69 -11.86
C PHE A 630 17.06 12.94 -11.20
N VAL A 631 16.79 11.70 -11.62
CA VAL A 631 15.59 10.95 -11.23
C VAL A 631 15.94 9.64 -10.57
N TYR A 632 16.94 8.91 -11.10
CA TYR A 632 17.26 7.57 -10.64
C TYR A 632 18.58 7.51 -9.90
N ASP A 633 18.64 6.58 -8.97
CA ASP A 633 19.88 6.21 -8.29
C ASP A 633 20.95 5.76 -9.29
N SER A 634 22.18 6.18 -9.00
CA SER A 634 23.34 5.93 -9.86
C SER A 634 23.63 4.43 -10.05
N ILE A 635 23.32 3.60 -9.04
CA ILE A 635 23.53 2.15 -9.09
C ILE A 635 22.54 1.49 -10.06
N LEU A 636 21.28 1.93 -10.09
CA LEU A 636 20.27 1.43 -11.04
C LEU A 636 20.70 1.70 -12.49
N ILE A 637 21.14 2.93 -12.77
CA ILE A 637 21.58 3.33 -14.11
C ILE A 637 22.88 2.62 -14.51
N LYS A 638 23.85 2.52 -13.59
CA LYS A 638 25.09 1.78 -13.84
C LYS A 638 24.82 0.32 -14.16
N SER A 639 23.98 -0.35 -13.37
CA SER A 639 23.61 -1.75 -13.58
C SER A 639 22.92 -1.96 -14.93
N THR A 640 22.05 -1.03 -15.33
CA THR A 640 21.42 -1.06 -16.66
C THR A 640 22.46 -0.92 -17.76
N ARG A 641 23.35 0.07 -17.68
CA ARG A 641 24.41 0.29 -18.68
C ARG A 641 25.33 -0.93 -18.80
N ASP A 642 25.69 -1.57 -17.70
CA ASP A 642 26.54 -2.75 -17.72
C ASP A 642 25.91 -3.93 -18.46
N VAL A 643 24.57 -4.04 -18.43
CA VAL A 643 23.81 -5.06 -19.18
C VAL A 643 23.75 -4.75 -20.67
N ILE A 644 23.59 -3.47 -21.04
CA ILE A 644 23.27 -3.07 -22.43
C ILE A 644 24.46 -2.54 -23.24
N LYS A 645 25.62 -2.27 -22.63
CA LYS A 645 26.77 -1.59 -23.28
C LYS A 645 27.35 -2.27 -24.51
N ASP A 646 27.27 -3.60 -24.57
CA ASP A 646 27.87 -4.41 -25.64
C ASP A 646 26.82 -4.84 -26.67
N LEU A 647 25.59 -4.29 -26.56
CA LEU A 647 24.45 -4.58 -27.44
C LEU A 647 24.22 -3.41 -28.40
N ASN A 648 23.91 -3.72 -29.66
CA ASN A 648 23.50 -2.74 -30.65
C ASN A 648 22.03 -2.91 -31.00
N LEU A 649 21.70 -4.02 -31.67
CA LEU A 649 20.34 -4.42 -32.02
C LEU A 649 20.11 -5.84 -31.49
N ILE A 650 19.01 -6.07 -30.79
CA ILE A 650 18.67 -7.38 -30.22
C ILE A 650 17.14 -7.55 -30.17
N SER A 651 16.69 -8.77 -30.39
CA SER A 651 15.26 -9.11 -30.32
C SER A 651 14.72 -9.01 -28.90
N GLU A 652 13.42 -8.74 -28.75
CA GLU A 652 12.73 -8.74 -27.45
C GLU A 652 12.99 -10.04 -26.67
N ARG A 653 12.91 -11.18 -27.38
CA ARG A 653 13.14 -12.50 -26.80
C ARG A 653 14.54 -12.64 -26.23
N GLU A 654 15.57 -12.41 -27.05
CA GLU A 654 16.96 -12.60 -26.62
C GLU A 654 17.30 -11.65 -25.47
N PHE A 655 16.84 -10.40 -25.54
CA PHE A 655 17.09 -9.43 -24.49
C PHE A 655 16.45 -9.82 -23.15
N ASN A 656 15.15 -10.12 -23.15
CA ASN A 656 14.42 -10.40 -21.91
C ASN A 656 14.89 -11.67 -21.20
N LEU A 657 15.44 -12.65 -21.93
CA LEU A 657 15.92 -13.91 -21.36
C LEU A 657 17.18 -13.78 -20.49
N PHE A 658 18.07 -12.82 -20.76
CA PHE A 658 19.29 -12.63 -19.95
C PHE A 658 19.34 -11.31 -19.18
N ALA A 659 18.71 -10.24 -19.70
CA ALA A 659 18.94 -8.89 -19.18
C ALA A 659 18.52 -8.76 -17.72
N SER A 660 17.36 -9.33 -17.34
CA SER A 660 16.84 -9.26 -15.96
C SER A 660 17.77 -9.94 -14.95
N ASP A 661 18.21 -11.17 -15.26
CA ASP A 661 19.10 -11.92 -14.38
C ASP A 661 20.44 -11.19 -14.17
N GLU A 662 21.05 -10.68 -15.24
CA GLU A 662 22.31 -9.95 -15.15
C GLU A 662 22.16 -8.60 -14.45
N TYR A 663 21.05 -7.89 -14.68
CA TYR A 663 20.74 -6.64 -14.00
C TYR A 663 20.63 -6.81 -12.49
N TYR A 664 19.87 -7.80 -12.03
CA TYR A 664 19.69 -8.03 -10.60
C TYR A 664 20.95 -8.54 -9.92
N LYS A 665 21.78 -9.35 -10.60
CA LYS A 665 23.12 -9.70 -10.10
C LYS A 665 24.01 -8.47 -9.95
N ASN A 666 23.99 -7.55 -10.92
CA ASN A 666 24.73 -6.30 -10.84
C ASN A 666 24.26 -5.42 -9.68
N LEU A 667 22.94 -5.33 -9.46
CA LEU A 667 22.40 -4.61 -8.31
C LEU A 667 22.86 -5.20 -6.98
N LEU A 668 22.79 -6.51 -6.80
CA LEU A 668 23.30 -7.17 -5.58
C LEU A 668 24.79 -6.97 -5.38
N LYS A 669 25.58 -6.92 -6.45
CA LYS A 669 27.03 -6.65 -6.42
C LYS A 669 27.35 -5.22 -6.01
N TYR A 670 26.55 -4.26 -6.45
CA TYR A 670 26.76 -2.82 -6.17
C TYR A 670 26.07 -2.33 -4.90
N ARG A 671 25.12 -3.11 -4.37
CA ARG A 671 24.40 -2.82 -3.14
C ARG A 671 25.32 -2.83 -1.93
N SER A 672 25.22 -1.81 -1.08
CA SER A 672 25.66 -1.90 0.31
C SER A 672 24.60 -2.64 1.14
N SER A 673 24.99 -3.64 1.92
CA SER A 673 24.07 -4.38 2.80
C SER A 673 23.53 -3.53 3.97
N ALA A 674 24.19 -2.40 4.25
CA ALA A 674 23.99 -1.55 5.41
C ALA A 674 22.54 -1.11 5.65
N ASN A 675 21.79 -0.68 4.63
CA ASN A 675 20.45 -0.09 4.86
C ASN A 675 19.40 -1.12 5.31
N SER A 676 19.45 -2.36 4.81
CA SER A 676 18.54 -3.41 5.27
C SER A 676 18.97 -4.00 6.60
N GLU A 677 20.29 -4.08 6.85
CA GLU A 677 20.83 -4.54 8.14
C GLU A 677 20.42 -3.59 9.26
N GLU A 678 20.58 -2.28 9.04
CA GLU A 678 20.12 -1.26 9.98
C GLU A 678 18.61 -1.35 10.27
N LEU A 679 17.77 -1.60 9.26
CA LEU A 679 16.33 -1.77 9.47
C LEU A 679 15.98 -3.04 10.26
N ILE A 680 16.69 -4.14 10.03
CA ILE A 680 16.50 -5.38 10.80
C ILE A 680 16.89 -5.14 12.26
N GLU A 681 18.04 -4.51 12.51
CA GLU A 681 18.51 -4.16 13.86
C GLU A 681 17.53 -3.23 14.58
N ILE A 682 16.97 -2.23 13.88
CA ILE A 682 15.94 -1.33 14.42
C ILE A 682 14.70 -2.11 14.89
N LEU A 683 14.29 -3.13 14.12
CA LEU A 683 13.11 -3.94 14.46
C LEU A 683 13.41 -4.92 15.60
N GLU A 684 14.59 -5.52 15.60
CA GLU A 684 15.08 -6.41 16.67
C GLU A 684 15.20 -5.67 18.01
N ARG A 685 15.67 -4.42 18.00
CA ARG A 685 15.76 -3.55 19.19
C ARG A 685 14.47 -2.83 19.55
N LEU A 686 13.39 -3.05 18.79
CA LEU A 686 12.10 -2.40 18.99
C LEU A 686 12.19 -0.85 18.96
N ASP A 687 13.08 -0.28 18.13
CA ASP A 687 13.19 1.17 17.94
C ASP A 687 12.14 1.69 16.95
N PHE A 688 10.88 1.61 17.38
CA PHE A 688 9.70 1.96 16.59
C PHE A 688 9.74 3.35 15.97
N LYS A 689 10.40 4.31 16.63
CA LYS A 689 10.48 5.69 16.13
C LYS A 689 11.35 5.79 14.88
N GLU A 690 12.44 5.04 14.80
CA GLU A 690 13.36 5.09 13.65
C GLU A 690 12.78 4.44 12.38
N ILE A 691 11.86 3.48 12.54
CA ILE A 691 11.18 2.80 11.41
C ILE A 691 10.61 3.81 10.41
N GLN A 692 9.91 4.84 10.88
CA GLN A 692 9.24 5.80 9.99
C GLN A 692 10.23 6.67 9.19
N TYR A 693 11.46 6.82 9.67
CA TYR A 693 12.49 7.63 9.02
C TYR A 693 13.32 6.79 8.04
N LYS A 694 13.54 5.51 8.35
CA LYS A 694 14.39 4.59 7.60
C LYS A 694 13.65 3.76 6.55
N PHE A 695 12.37 3.45 6.78
CA PHE A 695 11.53 2.71 5.83
C PHE A 695 10.60 3.65 5.05
N LYS A 696 11.03 4.02 3.83
CA LYS A 696 10.31 4.91 2.91
C LYS A 696 10.21 4.26 1.54
N LEU A 697 9.04 3.70 1.22
CA LEU A 697 8.80 3.13 -0.11
C LEU A 697 8.64 4.19 -1.21
N ILE A 698 8.31 5.42 -0.82
CA ILE A 698 8.29 6.58 -1.70
C ILE A 698 9.27 7.61 -1.14
N ASP A 699 10.25 7.99 -1.96
CA ASP A 699 11.17 9.07 -1.64
C ASP A 699 10.43 10.41 -1.76
N ASN A 700 10.29 11.09 -0.61
CA ASN A 700 9.66 12.41 -0.49
C ASN A 700 10.70 13.54 -0.51
N ASP A 701 11.82 13.37 -1.21
CA ASP A 701 12.92 14.35 -1.23
C ASP A 701 12.50 15.71 -1.82
N ILE A 702 11.38 15.75 -2.52
CA ILE A 702 10.76 16.96 -3.05
C ILE A 702 9.43 17.16 -2.35
N GLU A 703 9.30 18.25 -1.60
CA GLU A 703 8.04 18.67 -1.01
C GLU A 703 7.03 18.95 -2.13
N LYS A 704 5.89 18.27 -2.07
CA LYS A 704 4.79 18.45 -3.03
C LYS A 704 3.57 18.99 -2.30
N THR A 705 2.87 19.88 -2.96
CA THR A 705 1.59 20.44 -2.53
C THR A 705 0.54 20.01 -3.55
N ASP A 706 -0.59 19.52 -3.04
CA ASP A 706 -1.73 19.19 -3.87
C ASP A 706 -2.42 20.49 -4.30
N VAL A 707 -2.81 20.60 -5.57
CA VAL A 707 -3.51 21.77 -6.11
C VAL A 707 -4.80 21.30 -6.76
N PHE A 708 -5.94 21.79 -6.28
CA PHE A 708 -7.24 21.56 -6.89
C PHE A 708 -7.43 22.50 -8.09
N ILE A 709 -7.82 21.95 -9.23
CA ILE A 709 -8.04 22.70 -10.47
C ILE A 709 -9.55 22.74 -10.78
N GLU A 710 -10.14 23.93 -10.68
CA GLU A 710 -11.56 24.16 -10.98
C GLU A 710 -11.80 24.27 -12.49
N ILE A 711 -11.83 23.11 -13.17
CA ILE A 711 -11.78 23.04 -14.64
C ILE A 711 -13.15 23.06 -15.34
N ASP A 712 -14.19 22.65 -14.65
CA ASP A 712 -15.56 22.55 -15.16
C ASP A 712 -16.59 22.79 -14.05
N GLU A 713 -17.87 22.79 -14.40
CA GLU A 713 -18.97 23.02 -13.45
C GLU A 713 -19.02 21.96 -12.35
N ASP A 714 -18.69 20.71 -12.66
CA ASP A 714 -18.61 19.62 -11.66
C ASP A 714 -17.51 19.91 -10.63
N ALA A 715 -16.33 20.35 -11.08
CA ALA A 715 -15.22 20.72 -10.20
C ALA A 715 -15.57 21.95 -9.34
N SER A 716 -16.32 22.91 -9.89
CA SER A 716 -16.86 24.04 -9.11
C SER A 716 -17.82 23.56 -8.01
N GLU A 717 -18.72 22.63 -8.31
CA GLU A 717 -19.64 22.06 -7.31
C GLU A 717 -18.88 21.31 -6.20
N LEU A 718 -17.87 20.51 -6.58
CA LEU A 718 -17.01 19.80 -5.62
C LEU A 718 -16.23 20.76 -4.73
N TRP A 719 -15.72 21.87 -5.28
CA TRP A 719 -15.03 22.89 -4.50
C TRP A 719 -15.96 23.62 -3.53
N ASN A 720 -17.16 24.00 -3.99
CA ASN A 720 -18.16 24.63 -3.13
C ASN A 720 -18.57 23.69 -1.98
N ARG A 721 -18.73 22.40 -2.27
CA ARG A 721 -19.01 21.39 -1.25
C ARG A 721 -17.85 21.25 -0.25
N PHE A 722 -16.60 21.34 -0.72
CA PHE A 722 -15.43 21.39 0.16
C PHE A 722 -15.42 22.63 1.06
N GLU A 723 -15.79 23.81 0.54
CA GLU A 723 -15.91 25.03 1.36
C GLU A 723 -17.02 24.92 2.41
N GLU A 724 -18.19 24.36 2.06
CA GLU A 724 -19.26 24.08 3.02
C GLU A 724 -18.82 23.09 4.10
N ASN A 725 -18.10 22.03 3.70
CA ASN A 725 -17.54 21.05 4.62
C ASN A 725 -16.64 21.71 5.69
N ARG A 726 -15.82 22.70 5.30
CA ARG A 726 -14.90 23.41 6.22
C ARG A 726 -15.63 24.15 7.34
N LEU A 727 -16.87 24.59 7.10
CA LEU A 727 -17.68 25.30 8.09
C LEU A 727 -18.25 24.37 9.17
N ILE A 728 -18.17 23.05 8.99
CA ILE A 728 -18.60 22.07 9.98
C ILE A 728 -17.67 22.11 11.20
N LEU A 729 -18.19 22.61 12.33
CA LEU A 729 -17.44 22.72 13.60
C LEU A 729 -17.06 21.36 14.19
N ASN A 730 -17.94 20.37 14.02
CA ASN A 730 -17.69 19.03 14.51
C ASN A 730 -16.69 18.33 13.59
N SER A 731 -15.44 18.17 14.06
CA SER A 731 -14.36 17.53 13.29
C SER A 731 -14.74 16.14 12.78
N PHE A 732 -15.59 15.42 13.50
CA PHE A 732 -16.03 14.09 13.13
C PHE A 732 -17.02 14.12 11.95
N GLU A 733 -18.05 14.97 12.04
CA GLU A 733 -19.00 15.19 10.95
C GLU A 733 -18.31 15.75 9.71
N ARG A 734 -17.39 16.70 9.89
CA ARG A 734 -16.57 17.26 8.82
C ARG A 734 -15.78 16.18 8.07
N THR A 735 -15.09 15.32 8.82
CA THR A 735 -14.33 14.22 8.23
C THR A 735 -15.24 13.29 7.44
N ASN A 736 -16.41 12.93 7.98
CA ASN A 736 -17.33 12.03 7.30
C ASN A 736 -17.93 12.62 6.02
N ASP A 737 -18.30 13.90 6.03
CA ASP A 737 -18.84 14.53 4.84
C ASP A 737 -17.77 14.63 3.74
N PHE A 738 -16.52 15.03 4.07
CA PHE A 738 -15.43 15.05 3.08
C PHE A 738 -15.15 13.67 2.48
N LEU A 739 -15.19 12.62 3.30
CA LEU A 739 -14.99 11.24 2.84
C LEU A 739 -16.04 10.77 1.82
N SER A 740 -17.21 11.42 1.73
CA SER A 740 -18.28 11.02 0.81
C SER A 740 -18.12 11.53 -0.63
N PHE A 741 -17.25 12.51 -0.86
CA PHE A 741 -16.92 13.04 -2.20
C PHE A 741 -15.40 13.09 -2.45
N LYS A 742 -14.63 12.41 -1.60
CA LYS A 742 -13.17 12.43 -1.60
C LYS A 742 -12.62 11.95 -2.95
N ALA A 743 -13.11 10.83 -3.48
CA ALA A 743 -12.60 10.26 -4.73
C ALA A 743 -12.71 11.28 -5.88
N ASP A 744 -13.91 11.79 -6.13
CA ASP A 744 -14.20 12.79 -7.17
C ASP A 744 -13.38 14.07 -6.98
N PHE A 745 -13.23 14.52 -5.72
CA PHE A 745 -12.42 15.69 -5.40
C PHE A 745 -10.96 15.53 -5.82
N TYR A 746 -10.37 14.35 -5.59
CA TYR A 746 -8.97 14.08 -5.95
C TYR A 746 -8.76 13.82 -7.44
N GLU A 747 -9.79 13.53 -8.23
CA GLU A 747 -9.64 13.43 -9.70
C GLU A 747 -9.25 14.77 -10.34
N ASN A 748 -9.56 15.88 -9.66
CA ASN A 748 -9.30 17.26 -10.06
C ASN A 748 -8.01 17.84 -9.41
N ILE A 749 -7.23 17.00 -8.72
CA ILE A 749 -6.00 17.41 -8.05
C ILE A 749 -4.75 17.04 -8.86
N VAL A 750 -3.78 17.95 -8.83
CA VAL A 750 -2.41 17.72 -9.29
C VAL A 750 -1.43 17.96 -8.14
N SER A 751 -0.49 17.05 -7.90
CA SER A 751 0.57 17.24 -6.91
C SER A 751 1.79 17.92 -7.55
N VAL A 752 2.08 19.14 -7.11
CA VAL A 752 3.10 20.03 -7.68
C VAL A 752 4.22 20.24 -6.69
N ASN A 753 5.47 20.38 -7.15
CA ASN A 753 6.58 20.78 -6.27
C ASN A 753 6.25 22.14 -5.63
N THR A 754 6.26 22.20 -4.30
CA THR A 754 5.91 23.39 -3.52
C THR A 754 6.72 24.61 -3.93
N SER A 755 8.00 24.42 -4.31
CA SER A 755 8.86 25.52 -4.77
C SER A 755 8.46 26.12 -6.12
N LYS A 756 7.54 25.49 -6.85
CA LYS A 756 7.11 25.88 -8.21
C LYS A 756 5.66 26.36 -8.30
N LEU A 757 4.99 26.54 -7.16
CA LEU A 757 3.58 26.98 -7.08
C LEU A 757 3.37 28.46 -7.44
N GLY A 758 4.41 29.28 -7.32
CA GLY A 758 4.34 30.72 -7.56
C GLY A 758 3.46 31.42 -6.53
N THR A 759 2.46 32.16 -7.03
CA THR A 759 1.53 32.96 -6.22
C THR A 759 0.40 32.15 -5.58
N ILE A 760 0.28 30.85 -5.87
CA ILE A 760 -0.76 30.01 -5.25
C ILE A 760 -0.41 29.85 -3.77
N VAL A 761 -1.19 30.49 -2.90
CA VAL A 761 -1.06 30.35 -1.46
C VAL A 761 -1.89 29.12 -1.04
N PRO A 762 -1.26 28.07 -0.48
CA PRO A 762 -2.00 26.92 0.03
C PRO A 762 -2.92 27.37 1.16
N GLN A 763 -4.22 27.14 1.03
CA GLN A 763 -5.20 27.64 2.00
C GLN A 763 -5.08 26.93 3.36
N GLU A 764 -4.64 25.67 3.37
CA GLU A 764 -4.49 24.85 4.59
C GLU A 764 -3.07 24.30 4.80
N GLN A 765 -2.05 25.02 4.32
CA GLN A 765 -0.65 24.55 4.30
C GLN A 765 -0.37 23.34 3.38
N TRP A 766 -1.39 22.59 2.95
CA TRP A 766 -1.23 21.39 2.11
C TRP A 766 -1.99 21.41 0.77
N LEU A 767 -3.03 22.24 0.63
CA LEU A 767 -3.89 22.31 -0.57
C LEU A 767 -3.89 23.72 -1.20
N GLY A 768 -3.43 23.81 -2.44
CA GLY A 768 -3.60 24.97 -3.32
C GLY A 768 -4.91 24.88 -4.11
N PHE A 769 -5.35 26.02 -4.62
CA PHE A 769 -6.58 26.14 -5.43
C PHE A 769 -6.31 27.02 -6.65
N VAL A 770 -6.74 26.56 -7.82
CA VAL A 770 -6.80 27.34 -9.06
C VAL A 770 -8.26 27.48 -9.43
N SER A 771 -8.77 28.71 -9.34
CA SER A 771 -10.13 29.04 -9.76
C SER A 771 -10.25 29.04 -11.28
N ASN A 772 -11.48 29.00 -11.77
CA ASN A 772 -11.78 29.17 -13.19
C ASN A 772 -11.17 30.48 -13.75
N ASP A 773 -11.21 31.57 -12.98
CA ASP A 773 -10.63 32.86 -13.37
C ASP A 773 -9.10 32.83 -13.56
N ASP A 774 -8.37 31.97 -12.84
CA ASP A 774 -6.90 31.85 -12.93
C ASP A 774 -6.46 30.67 -13.81
N LEU A 775 -7.42 29.88 -14.32
CA LEU A 775 -7.16 28.62 -15.01
C LEU A 775 -6.23 28.80 -16.21
N TYR A 776 -6.49 29.81 -17.06
CA TYR A 776 -5.68 30.11 -18.24
C TYR A 776 -4.21 30.45 -17.94
N ARG A 777 -3.87 30.82 -16.70
CA ARG A 777 -2.50 31.14 -16.28
C ARG A 777 -1.78 29.99 -15.61
N LYS A 778 -2.54 29.09 -14.97
CA LYS A 778 -1.99 28.08 -14.06
C LYS A 778 -2.17 26.65 -14.59
N TYR A 779 -3.03 26.45 -15.56
CA TYR A 779 -3.31 25.14 -16.11
C TYR A 779 -3.57 25.20 -17.61
N ASP A 780 -2.82 24.40 -18.36
CA ASP A 780 -2.95 24.24 -19.79
C ASP A 780 -3.57 22.87 -20.10
N LEU A 781 -4.59 22.81 -20.95
CA LEU A 781 -5.27 21.55 -21.27
C LEU A 781 -4.33 20.56 -21.97
N GLU A 782 -3.35 21.05 -22.74
CA GLU A 782 -2.38 20.22 -23.44
C GLU A 782 -1.33 19.64 -22.48
N THR A 783 -0.70 20.50 -21.68
CA THR A 783 0.50 20.20 -20.89
C THR A 783 0.31 20.12 -19.37
N GLY A 784 -0.89 20.42 -18.88
CA GLY A 784 -1.28 20.40 -17.46
C GLY A 784 -0.79 21.64 -16.71
N PHE A 785 -0.48 21.46 -15.42
CA PHE A 785 -0.07 22.56 -14.53
C PHE A 785 1.14 23.36 -15.06
N ILE A 786 1.02 24.69 -15.00
CA ILE A 786 2.01 25.69 -15.41
C ILE A 786 2.79 26.14 -14.17
N TYR A 787 4.11 25.93 -14.18
CA TYR A 787 4.97 26.34 -13.06
C TYR A 787 5.23 27.84 -13.06
N SER A 788 5.52 28.39 -11.88
CA SER A 788 5.81 29.82 -11.68
C SER A 788 6.90 30.38 -12.58
N ASP A 789 7.91 29.57 -12.91
CA ASP A 789 9.02 29.98 -13.78
C ASP A 789 8.57 30.26 -15.22
N ASN A 790 7.36 29.79 -15.59
CA ASN A 790 6.75 29.91 -16.90
C ASN A 790 5.45 30.73 -16.86
N GLU A 791 5.14 31.41 -15.75
CA GLU A 791 4.01 32.33 -15.70
C GLU A 791 4.37 33.62 -16.47
N ASP A 792 3.53 34.01 -17.42
CA ASP A 792 3.68 35.30 -18.09
C ASP A 792 3.60 36.41 -17.04
N ALA A 793 4.72 37.12 -16.85
CA ALA A 793 4.82 38.21 -15.90
C ALA A 793 3.85 39.33 -16.30
N PHE A 794 2.89 39.67 -15.42
CA PHE A 794 2.16 40.91 -15.58
C PHE A 794 3.11 42.09 -15.38
N ILE A 795 3.30 42.86 -16.45
CA ILE A 795 3.46 44.31 -16.33
C ILE A 795 2.06 44.82 -15.92
N ILE A 796 1.91 45.18 -14.64
CA ILE A 796 0.73 45.88 -14.11
C ILE A 796 0.51 47.19 -14.87
#